data_AF-A0A3M0WF85-F1
#
_entry.id   AF-A0A3M0WF85-F1
#
_cell.length_a   1.000
_cell.length_b   1.000
_cell.length_c   1.000
_cell.angle_alpha   90.00
_cell.angle_beta   90.00
_cell.angle_gamma   90.00
#
_symmetry.space_group_name_H-M   'P 1'
#
loop_
_entity.id
_entity.type
_entity.pdbx_description
1 polymer ?
#
loop_
_entity_poly.entity_id
_entity_poly.type
_entity_poly.pdbx_seq_one_letter_code
_entity_poly.pdbx_strand_id
1 'polypeptide(L)'
;MPSVQETQAPSANGTSKATANGSTAPDAISANDNIRRFDPSSRVLSPLQNVLFHNKTRCFVYGMQPKAVQGMLDFDFICKRQNPSVAGIIYTFGGQFVSKMYWGTSETLLPVYQSVDKAFEKHPDVDTIVNFASSRSVYSSTMELMNVPQVRSIAIIAEGVPERRAREIMVTAKEKGITIIGPATVGGIKPGAFKIGNTGGMMDNIVASKLYRKGSVGYVSKSGGMSNELNNIISQNTDGVYEGIAIGGDRYPGTSFIDHLLRYQSEPDCKILVLLGEVGGVEEYRVIEAVKNGTITKPIVAWAIGTCASMFKTEVQFGHAGASANSQLETATVKNQQMREAGFYVPDTFEEMPALLAEVYQKLVKQGTIKPAPEPVPPKIPMDYAWAQELGMIRKPAAFISTISDDRGQELLYAGMPISDVFREDIGIGGVMSLLWFRRRLPPYASKFLEMVLMLTADHGPAVSGAMNTIITTRAGKDLISSLVAGLLTIGSRFGGALDGAAEEFTKAFDKGWSPREFVDTMRKENKLIPGIGHRVKSRNNPDLRVELVKEFVVKNFPSHKLLDYAVAVETVTTSKKDNLILNVDGCVAVCFVDLLRNCGAFSAEEAEDYLKMGVLNGLFVLGRSIGLIAHYLDQKRLRTSLYRHPWDDITYLLPSLAKGGIGNEGRVEQNGGGRRVEPIGVRYGQKVNFYGYVPSSLHRTSNPTLEQVKLSHRFVPQLWKIEAERRRARLNLPTLVPVIDLEEGKYYAQWAGGYVEINDDLIARCICPADLLQHPCPWDEFEGGCQMELEKYTDYRCPDWEGLNPENLSPEDENYESRYDTKKEWERRHESKCPHIHAEVEPSCRFVASFRKCTIVLDKAYDCAVGHDLEAARQVSRSRFEAHVLDALQAGATRVVPRRCLILNTPQEHRVHMRMPWGPERTPTILGHF
;
A
#
# COMPACT_ATOMS: atom_id res chain seq x y z
N MET A 1 51.36 67.87 -23.41
CA MET A 1 51.40 68.31 -24.82
C MET A 1 52.40 67.43 -25.57
N PRO A 2 52.24 67.19 -26.88
CA PRO A 2 51.05 67.41 -27.73
C PRO A 2 50.51 66.10 -28.36
N SER A 3 49.18 66.03 -28.63
CA SER A 3 48.54 65.79 -29.96
C SER A 3 48.62 64.36 -30.52
N VAL A 4 47.72 63.85 -31.39
CA VAL A 4 46.63 64.42 -32.25
C VAL A 4 45.42 63.45 -32.08
N GLN A 5 44.15 63.83 -31.88
CA GLN A 5 43.15 64.36 -32.84
C GLN A 5 43.03 63.54 -34.15
N GLU A 6 41.85 63.26 -34.73
CA GLU A 6 40.43 63.56 -34.42
C GLU A 6 39.67 62.25 -33.98
N THR A 7 38.36 61.95 -34.06
CA THR A 7 37.14 62.59 -34.64
C THR A 7 35.86 62.16 -33.83
N GLN A 8 34.68 62.02 -34.48
CA GLN A 8 33.33 61.81 -33.90
C GLN A 8 32.63 60.62 -34.63
N ALA A 9 31.85 59.69 -34.02
CA ALA A 9 30.66 59.77 -33.13
C ALA A 9 29.33 60.02 -33.90
N PRO A 10 28.11 59.69 -33.40
CA PRO A 10 27.73 59.37 -32.00
C PRO A 10 26.71 58.21 -31.74
N SER A 11 26.75 57.66 -30.52
CA SER A 11 25.61 57.29 -29.61
C SER A 11 26.13 56.33 -28.52
N ALA A 12 26.44 56.75 -27.30
CA ALA A 12 25.56 57.24 -26.24
C ALA A 12 24.52 56.18 -25.75
N ASN A 13 24.48 55.78 -24.48
CA ASN A 13 25.47 56.02 -23.43
C ASN A 13 25.33 54.96 -22.32
N GLY A 14 26.44 54.38 -21.85
CA GLY A 14 26.43 53.42 -20.73
C GLY A 14 27.63 53.63 -19.83
N THR A 15 27.41 53.73 -18.52
CA THR A 15 28.47 53.89 -17.52
C THR A 15 28.36 52.87 -16.39
N SER A 16 29.22 51.86 -16.49
CA SER A 16 29.86 51.24 -15.32
C SER A 16 30.61 52.31 -14.50
N LYS A 17 31.08 52.09 -13.25
CA LYS A 17 31.66 50.87 -12.68
C LYS A 17 31.85 51.07 -11.17
N ALA A 18 31.58 50.06 -10.35
CA ALA A 18 32.13 49.96 -8.99
C ALA A 18 32.11 48.50 -8.52
N THR A 19 33.26 47.97 -8.10
CA THR A 19 33.39 46.61 -7.56
C THR A 19 33.39 46.65 -6.03
N ALA A 20 32.55 45.85 -5.40
CA ALA A 20 32.62 45.54 -3.98
C ALA A 20 32.46 44.02 -3.78
N ASN A 21 33.26 43.44 -2.88
CA ASN A 21 33.29 41.99 -2.70
C ASN A 21 32.03 41.49 -1.98
N GLY A 22 31.30 40.58 -2.62
CA GLY A 22 30.24 39.80 -2.01
C GLY A 22 30.16 38.45 -2.72
N SER A 23 30.50 37.37 -2.03
CA SER A 23 30.51 36.01 -2.60
C SER A 23 29.09 35.45 -2.69
N THR A 24 28.37 35.81 -3.76
CA THR A 24 27.12 35.15 -4.13
C THR A 24 27.41 33.70 -4.50
N ALA A 25 26.83 32.76 -3.76
CA ALA A 25 26.79 31.36 -4.16
C ALA A 25 26.09 31.23 -5.52
N PRO A 26 26.41 30.19 -6.33
CA PRO A 26 25.65 29.92 -7.55
C PRO A 26 24.17 29.71 -7.22
N ASP A 27 23.28 30.26 -8.04
CA ASP A 27 21.83 30.20 -7.81
C ASP A 27 21.37 28.76 -7.57
N ALA A 28 20.74 28.55 -6.40
CA ALA A 28 20.32 27.23 -5.97
C ALA A 28 19.08 26.79 -6.76
N ILE A 29 19.32 26.14 -7.90
CA ILE A 29 18.31 25.54 -8.78
C ILE A 29 17.27 24.81 -7.91
N SER A 30 16.04 25.29 -7.92
CA SER A 30 14.95 24.69 -7.17
C SER A 30 14.62 23.33 -7.78
N ALA A 31 14.22 22.37 -6.94
CA ALA A 31 13.68 21.09 -7.43
C ALA A 31 12.45 21.28 -8.35
N ASN A 32 11.79 22.45 -8.32
CA ASN A 32 10.70 22.80 -9.21
C ASN A 32 11.14 23.26 -10.62
N ASP A 33 12.38 23.74 -10.80
CA ASP A 33 12.81 24.43 -12.02
C ASP A 33 12.98 23.47 -13.21
N ASN A 34 13.20 22.19 -12.92
CA ASN A 34 13.27 21.10 -13.89
C ASN A 34 11.89 20.46 -14.19
N ILE A 35 10.81 20.94 -13.58
CA ILE A 35 9.45 20.39 -13.76
C ILE A 35 8.73 21.13 -14.89
N ARG A 36 8.67 20.51 -16.06
CA ARG A 36 7.89 21.01 -17.20
C ARG A 36 6.40 20.90 -16.89
N ARG A 37 5.70 22.05 -16.92
CA ARG A 37 4.24 22.14 -16.80
C ARG A 37 3.60 22.26 -18.17
N PHE A 38 2.35 21.82 -18.27
CA PHE A 38 1.51 21.95 -19.46
C PHE A 38 0.15 22.49 -19.02
N ASP A 39 -0.27 23.60 -19.61
CA ASP A 39 -1.60 24.15 -19.33
C ASP A 39 -2.70 23.28 -20.00
N PRO A 40 -3.87 23.09 -19.35
CA PRO A 40 -5.01 22.44 -19.99
C PRO A 40 -5.44 23.28 -21.19
N SER A 41 -5.67 22.65 -22.35
CA SER A 41 -5.97 23.42 -23.55
C SER A 41 -7.43 23.90 -23.53
N SER A 42 -7.64 25.17 -23.90
CA SER A 42 -8.90 25.89 -23.64
C SER A 42 -10.06 25.54 -24.57
N ARG A 43 -10.00 24.42 -25.29
CA ARG A 43 -11.00 24.08 -26.32
C ARG A 43 -11.20 22.58 -26.49
N VAL A 44 -12.47 22.18 -26.54
CA VAL A 44 -12.90 20.84 -26.97
C VAL A 44 -12.31 20.50 -28.34
N LEU A 45 -11.63 19.37 -28.37
CA LEU A 45 -11.27 18.55 -29.52
C LEU A 45 -11.81 17.16 -29.14
N SER A 46 -12.50 16.38 -29.96
CA SER A 46 -12.67 16.42 -31.42
C SER A 46 -14.08 15.88 -31.82
N PRO A 47 -14.43 15.55 -33.10
CA PRO A 47 -13.58 15.38 -34.28
C PRO A 47 -14.03 16.03 -35.61
N LEU A 48 -13.12 16.00 -36.58
CA LEU A 48 -13.48 15.92 -38.01
C LEU A 48 -14.20 14.58 -38.26
N GLN A 49 -15.25 14.56 -39.08
CA GLN A 49 -16.30 13.54 -39.09
C GLN A 49 -15.87 12.05 -39.08
N ASN A 50 -14.67 11.71 -39.60
CA ASN A 50 -14.15 10.33 -39.69
C ASN A 50 -12.85 10.07 -38.88
N VAL A 51 -12.28 11.08 -38.24
CA VAL A 51 -10.94 11.03 -37.60
C VAL A 51 -11.06 10.70 -36.11
N LEU A 52 -10.65 9.49 -35.72
CA LEU A 52 -10.72 9.04 -34.32
C LEU A 52 -9.60 9.64 -33.45
N PHE A 53 -8.37 9.69 -33.96
CA PHE A 53 -7.21 10.22 -33.23
C PHE A 53 -6.38 11.18 -34.08
N HIS A 54 -5.75 12.16 -33.42
CA HIS A 54 -4.88 13.16 -34.03
C HIS A 54 -3.84 13.70 -33.03
N ASN A 55 -2.87 14.48 -33.51
CA ASN A 55 -1.73 15.01 -32.73
C ASN A 55 -2.08 16.00 -31.60
N LYS A 56 -3.37 16.24 -31.32
CA LYS A 56 -3.86 17.02 -30.18
C LYS A 56 -4.87 16.27 -29.30
N THR A 57 -5.24 15.03 -29.64
CA THR A 57 -6.09 14.17 -28.79
C THR A 57 -5.53 14.15 -27.36
N ARG A 58 -6.40 14.35 -26.36
CA ARG A 58 -6.08 14.20 -24.93
C ARG A 58 -6.91 13.06 -24.34
N CYS A 59 -6.35 12.36 -23.37
CA CYS A 59 -7.03 11.26 -22.71
C CYS A 59 -6.85 11.23 -21.19
N PHE A 60 -7.81 10.64 -20.48
CA PHE A 60 -7.54 10.09 -19.15
C PHE A 60 -7.18 8.61 -19.24
N VAL A 61 -6.29 8.18 -18.35
CA VAL A 61 -6.05 6.75 -18.09
C VAL A 61 -6.83 6.37 -16.84
N TYR A 62 -7.81 5.47 -16.97
CA TYR A 62 -8.60 4.97 -15.84
C TYR A 62 -7.93 3.71 -15.28
N GLY A 63 -7.50 3.78 -14.01
CA GLY A 63 -6.62 2.80 -13.36
C GLY A 63 -5.19 3.32 -13.20
N MET A 64 -4.55 2.98 -12.07
CA MET A 64 -3.18 3.40 -11.76
C MET A 64 -2.16 2.59 -12.58
N GLN A 65 -1.79 3.10 -13.75
CA GLN A 65 -0.88 2.42 -14.69
C GLN A 65 0.35 3.28 -15.08
N PRO A 66 1.30 3.55 -14.16
CA PRO A 66 2.42 4.45 -14.43
C PRO A 66 3.27 4.07 -15.65
N LYS A 67 3.55 2.77 -15.87
CA LYS A 67 4.33 2.30 -17.03
C LYS A 67 3.64 2.57 -18.37
N ALA A 68 2.32 2.38 -18.44
CA ALA A 68 1.53 2.67 -19.64
C ALA A 68 1.47 4.18 -19.91
N VAL A 69 1.25 4.98 -18.86
CA VAL A 69 1.25 6.45 -18.94
C VAL A 69 2.60 6.99 -19.39
N GLN A 70 3.70 6.50 -18.81
CA GLN A 70 5.05 6.90 -19.22
C GLN A 70 5.31 6.54 -20.69
N GLY A 71 5.03 5.29 -21.09
CA GLY A 71 5.21 4.86 -22.48
C GLY A 71 4.35 5.62 -23.50
N MET A 72 3.21 6.19 -23.09
CA MET A 72 2.43 7.14 -23.91
C MET A 72 3.12 8.50 -24.00
N LEU A 73 3.61 9.06 -22.88
CA LEU A 73 4.36 10.32 -22.85
C LEU A 73 5.67 10.25 -23.65
N ASP A 74 6.39 9.13 -23.60
CA ASP A 74 7.60 8.89 -24.38
C ASP A 74 7.29 8.85 -25.89
N PHE A 75 6.17 8.20 -26.24
CA PHE A 75 5.65 8.18 -27.61
C PHE A 75 5.25 9.58 -28.10
N ASP A 76 4.56 10.36 -27.26
CA ASP A 76 4.18 11.73 -27.58
C ASP A 76 5.42 12.62 -27.80
N PHE A 77 6.45 12.45 -26.97
CA PHE A 77 7.73 13.16 -27.07
C PHE A 77 8.48 12.81 -28.36
N ILE A 78 8.64 11.52 -28.69
CA ILE A 78 9.34 11.11 -29.92
C ILE A 78 8.57 11.50 -31.19
N CYS A 79 7.24 11.54 -31.12
CA CYS A 79 6.35 12.09 -32.16
C CYS A 79 6.38 13.64 -32.24
N LYS A 80 7.17 14.32 -31.41
CA LYS A 80 7.31 15.79 -31.37
C LYS A 80 5.98 16.53 -31.09
N ARG A 81 5.08 15.92 -30.31
CA ARG A 81 3.87 16.61 -29.84
C ARG A 81 4.24 17.79 -28.93
N GLN A 82 3.36 18.79 -28.89
CA GLN A 82 3.53 19.95 -28.01
C GLN A 82 3.06 19.65 -26.57
N ASN A 83 1.97 18.88 -26.44
CA ASN A 83 1.35 18.49 -25.18
C ASN A 83 1.28 16.95 -25.07
N PRO A 84 1.46 16.38 -23.86
CA PRO A 84 1.15 14.98 -23.56
C PRO A 84 -0.27 14.62 -23.97
N SER A 85 -0.47 13.39 -24.44
CA SER A 85 -1.80 12.82 -24.66
C SER A 85 -2.50 12.61 -23.32
N VAL A 86 -1.83 12.00 -22.33
CA VAL A 86 -2.41 11.83 -20.99
C VAL A 86 -2.57 13.18 -20.29
N ALA A 87 -3.81 13.54 -19.95
CA ALA A 87 -4.17 14.73 -19.18
C ALA A 87 -4.19 14.48 -17.67
N GLY A 88 -4.42 13.23 -17.27
CA GLY A 88 -4.43 12.79 -15.88
C GLY A 88 -4.76 11.30 -15.75
N ILE A 89 -4.75 10.82 -14.51
CA ILE A 89 -5.11 9.43 -14.16
C ILE A 89 -6.37 9.47 -13.31
N ILE A 90 -7.34 8.59 -13.57
CA ILE A 90 -8.51 8.39 -12.71
C ILE A 90 -8.29 7.12 -11.89
N TYR A 91 -8.30 7.24 -10.57
CA TYR A 91 -8.06 6.13 -9.63
C TYR A 91 -8.92 6.27 -8.38
N THR A 92 -10.07 5.60 -8.38
CA THR A 92 -11.15 5.73 -7.39
C THR A 92 -10.79 5.24 -5.98
N PHE A 93 -9.81 4.35 -5.86
CA PHE A 93 -9.39 3.72 -4.60
C PHE A 93 -8.39 4.56 -3.77
N GLY A 94 -7.95 5.72 -4.27
CA GLY A 94 -6.98 6.60 -3.60
C GLY A 94 -7.47 8.04 -3.48
N GLY A 95 -6.78 8.83 -2.65
CA GLY A 95 -7.01 10.28 -2.58
C GLY A 95 -6.54 11.00 -3.85
N GLN A 96 -6.80 12.32 -3.94
CA GLN A 96 -6.28 13.14 -5.03
C GLN A 96 -4.80 13.50 -4.79
N PHE A 97 -3.90 13.14 -5.70
CA PHE A 97 -2.47 13.47 -5.64
C PHE A 97 -1.90 13.81 -7.04
N VAL A 98 -0.58 13.99 -7.15
CA VAL A 98 0.12 14.14 -8.44
C VAL A 98 1.11 13.01 -8.65
N SER A 99 1.09 12.40 -9.83
CA SER A 99 2.02 11.35 -10.23
C SER A 99 3.14 11.96 -11.07
N LYS A 100 4.39 11.59 -10.78
CA LYS A 100 5.58 12.13 -11.44
C LYS A 100 5.98 11.25 -12.63
N MET A 101 6.15 11.88 -13.78
CA MET A 101 6.49 11.25 -15.07
C MET A 101 7.65 12.00 -15.72
N TYR A 102 8.23 11.45 -16.78
CA TYR A 102 9.18 12.14 -17.65
C TYR A 102 8.53 12.63 -18.94
N TRP A 103 9.07 13.72 -19.45
CA TRP A 103 8.83 14.25 -20.79
C TRP A 103 10.20 14.48 -21.45
N GLY A 104 10.69 13.45 -22.14
CA GLY A 104 12.08 13.39 -22.60
C GLY A 104 13.04 13.33 -21.42
N THR A 105 13.79 14.41 -21.19
CA THR A 105 14.71 14.57 -20.04
C THR A 105 14.14 15.39 -18.89
N SER A 106 13.03 16.10 -19.09
CA SER A 106 12.38 16.92 -18.06
C SER A 106 11.37 16.11 -17.25
N GLU A 107 11.19 16.41 -15.97
CA GLU A 107 10.12 15.82 -15.17
C GLU A 107 8.80 16.57 -15.40
N THR A 108 7.66 15.89 -15.25
CA THR A 108 6.32 16.48 -15.33
C THR A 108 5.39 15.85 -14.30
N LEU A 109 4.31 16.55 -13.96
CA LEU A 109 3.35 16.15 -12.93
C LEU A 109 1.97 15.97 -13.55
N LEU A 110 1.46 14.74 -13.55
CA LEU A 110 0.10 14.43 -13.97
C LEU A 110 -0.83 14.34 -12.76
N PRO A 111 -2.01 15.00 -12.77
CA PRO A 111 -2.97 14.90 -11.68
C PRO A 111 -3.63 13.52 -11.62
N VAL A 112 -3.82 13.01 -10.40
CA VAL A 112 -4.56 11.79 -10.10
C VAL A 112 -5.89 12.15 -9.45
N TYR A 113 -7.00 11.74 -10.04
CA TYR A 113 -8.37 12.06 -9.64
C TYR A 113 -9.09 10.85 -9.06
N GLN A 114 -9.79 11.05 -7.93
CA GLN A 114 -10.64 10.02 -7.32
C GLN A 114 -12.05 9.94 -7.94
N SER A 115 -12.53 11.01 -8.57
CA SER A 115 -13.87 11.11 -9.19
C SER A 115 -13.73 11.47 -10.67
N VAL A 116 -14.58 10.85 -11.50
CA VAL A 116 -14.65 11.09 -12.94
C VAL A 116 -15.04 12.55 -13.22
N ASP A 117 -16.09 13.06 -12.58
CA ASP A 117 -16.60 14.42 -12.79
C ASP A 117 -15.52 15.48 -12.55
N LYS A 118 -14.77 15.37 -11.44
CA LYS A 118 -13.69 16.30 -11.07
C LYS A 118 -12.46 16.24 -11.98
N ALA A 119 -12.32 15.18 -12.77
CA ALA A 119 -11.32 15.12 -13.83
C ALA A 119 -11.81 15.92 -15.04
N PHE A 120 -13.02 15.62 -15.52
CA PHE A 120 -13.64 16.26 -16.69
C PHE A 120 -14.02 17.74 -16.49
N GLU A 121 -14.28 18.17 -15.26
CA GLU A 121 -14.41 19.58 -14.84
C GLU A 121 -13.14 20.39 -15.15
N LYS A 122 -11.96 19.74 -15.09
CA LYS A 122 -10.65 20.40 -15.12
C LYS A 122 -9.88 20.23 -16.44
N HIS A 123 -10.26 19.26 -17.26
CA HIS A 123 -9.70 19.05 -18.60
C HIS A 123 -10.84 18.94 -19.63
N PRO A 124 -11.44 20.09 -20.04
CA PRO A 124 -12.49 20.13 -21.07
C PRO A 124 -11.95 19.86 -22.50
N ASP A 125 -10.66 19.50 -22.62
CA ASP A 125 -10.00 19.08 -23.84
C ASP A 125 -9.82 17.55 -23.96
N VAL A 126 -10.38 16.76 -23.03
CA VAL A 126 -10.33 15.29 -23.04
C VAL A 126 -11.58 14.67 -23.66
N ASP A 127 -11.41 13.96 -24.78
CA ASP A 127 -12.46 13.19 -25.48
C ASP A 127 -12.27 11.67 -25.40
N THR A 128 -11.09 11.21 -24.96
CA THR A 128 -10.63 9.82 -25.10
C THR A 128 -10.31 9.21 -23.74
N ILE A 129 -10.66 7.94 -23.51
CA ILE A 129 -10.36 7.24 -22.24
C ILE A 129 -9.68 5.90 -22.50
N VAL A 130 -8.59 5.63 -21.79
CA VAL A 130 -7.93 4.31 -21.78
C VAL A 130 -8.29 3.60 -20.48
N ASN A 131 -9.19 2.62 -20.55
CA ASN A 131 -9.78 1.97 -19.39
C ASN A 131 -9.05 0.66 -19.03
N PHE A 132 -8.21 0.72 -18.00
CA PHE A 132 -7.52 -0.42 -17.38
C PHE A 132 -8.24 -0.93 -16.11
N ALA A 133 -9.54 -0.69 -15.97
CA ALA A 133 -10.35 -1.37 -14.96
C ALA A 133 -10.30 -2.90 -15.18
N SER A 134 -10.37 -3.67 -14.09
CA SER A 134 -10.43 -5.15 -14.19
C SER A 134 -11.73 -5.62 -14.86
N SER A 135 -11.76 -6.82 -15.44
CA SER A 135 -12.98 -7.40 -16.02
C SER A 135 -14.20 -7.44 -15.08
N ARG A 136 -13.98 -7.40 -13.75
CA ARG A 136 -15.03 -7.29 -12.72
C ARG A 136 -15.63 -5.89 -12.57
N SER A 137 -14.86 -4.84 -12.89
CA SER A 137 -15.23 -3.43 -12.67
C SER A 137 -15.33 -2.59 -13.96
N VAL A 138 -14.89 -3.14 -15.08
CA VAL A 138 -14.86 -2.45 -16.39
C VAL A 138 -16.24 -2.15 -16.96
N TYR A 139 -17.25 -2.97 -16.65
CA TYR A 139 -18.64 -2.68 -17.03
C TYR A 139 -19.14 -1.42 -16.34
N SER A 140 -19.06 -1.35 -15.00
CA SER A 140 -19.54 -0.18 -14.25
C SER A 140 -18.75 1.09 -14.59
N SER A 141 -17.42 1.02 -14.70
CA SER A 141 -16.63 2.21 -15.06
C SER A 141 -16.88 2.66 -16.51
N THR A 142 -17.09 1.76 -17.46
CA THR A 142 -17.41 2.15 -18.85
C THR A 142 -18.81 2.78 -18.93
N MET A 143 -19.81 2.23 -18.23
CA MET A 143 -21.16 2.82 -18.19
C MET A 143 -21.17 4.20 -17.52
N GLU A 144 -20.37 4.40 -16.46
CA GLU A 144 -20.13 5.70 -15.81
C GLU A 144 -19.48 6.70 -16.78
N LEU A 145 -18.36 6.32 -17.41
CA LEU A 145 -17.63 7.16 -18.38
C LEU A 145 -18.51 7.54 -19.58
N MET A 146 -19.35 6.63 -20.07
CA MET A 146 -20.31 6.91 -21.15
C MET A 146 -21.43 7.88 -20.75
N ASN A 147 -21.59 8.24 -19.48
CA ASN A 147 -22.53 9.31 -19.07
C ASN A 147 -21.93 10.71 -19.18
N VAL A 148 -20.61 10.84 -19.38
CA VAL A 148 -19.93 12.12 -19.56
C VAL A 148 -20.07 12.59 -21.03
N PRO A 149 -20.75 13.72 -21.34
CA PRO A 149 -21.04 14.13 -22.73
C PRO A 149 -19.82 14.50 -23.58
N GLN A 150 -18.64 14.62 -22.95
CA GLN A 150 -17.36 14.95 -23.59
C GLN A 150 -16.70 13.70 -24.22
N VAL A 151 -17.01 12.50 -23.73
CA VAL A 151 -16.38 11.26 -24.19
C VAL A 151 -16.82 10.92 -25.62
N ARG A 152 -15.85 10.69 -26.50
CA ARG A 152 -16.01 10.25 -27.89
C ARG A 152 -15.40 8.88 -28.14
N SER A 153 -14.38 8.49 -27.37
CA SER A 153 -13.82 7.15 -27.46
C SER A 153 -13.41 6.56 -26.11
N ILE A 154 -13.57 5.24 -25.95
CA ILE A 154 -13.08 4.46 -24.82
C ILE A 154 -12.36 3.21 -25.36
N ALA A 155 -11.10 3.04 -24.98
CA ALA A 155 -10.38 1.80 -25.20
C ALA A 155 -10.48 0.91 -23.95
N ILE A 156 -10.99 -0.31 -24.11
CA ILE A 156 -11.28 -1.25 -23.02
C ILE A 156 -10.20 -2.34 -23.00
N ILE A 157 -9.22 -2.18 -22.11
CA ILE A 157 -8.05 -3.07 -22.06
C ILE A 157 -8.35 -4.41 -21.37
N ALA A 158 -9.44 -4.50 -20.61
CA ALA A 158 -9.82 -5.70 -19.87
C ALA A 158 -10.16 -6.90 -20.79
N GLU A 159 -9.48 -8.02 -20.58
CA GLU A 159 -9.83 -9.32 -21.16
C GLU A 159 -10.77 -10.11 -20.24
N GLY A 160 -11.61 -10.98 -20.81
CA GLY A 160 -12.56 -11.80 -20.06
C GLY A 160 -13.78 -11.01 -19.56
N VAL A 161 -14.28 -10.07 -20.37
CA VAL A 161 -15.54 -9.37 -20.10
C VAL A 161 -16.70 -10.31 -20.49
N PRO A 162 -17.70 -10.55 -19.61
CA PRO A 162 -18.80 -11.44 -19.97
C PRO A 162 -19.55 -10.95 -21.22
N GLU A 163 -19.77 -11.81 -22.20
CA GLU A 163 -20.36 -11.47 -23.52
C GLU A 163 -21.63 -10.61 -23.46
N ARG A 164 -22.46 -10.84 -22.43
CA ARG A 164 -23.67 -10.03 -22.18
C ARG A 164 -23.30 -8.58 -21.85
N ARG A 165 -22.30 -8.35 -21.00
CA ARG A 165 -21.83 -7.02 -20.61
C ARG A 165 -21.11 -6.31 -21.77
N ALA A 166 -20.36 -7.05 -22.59
CA ALA A 166 -19.77 -6.51 -23.81
C ALA A 166 -20.86 -6.01 -24.80
N ARG A 167 -21.92 -6.80 -25.01
CA ARG A 167 -23.08 -6.39 -25.83
C ARG A 167 -23.86 -5.21 -25.23
N GLU A 168 -24.08 -5.18 -23.92
CA GLU A 168 -24.73 -4.04 -23.24
C GLU A 168 -23.90 -2.75 -23.42
N ILE A 169 -22.57 -2.80 -23.30
CA ILE A 169 -21.67 -1.67 -23.59
C ILE A 169 -21.78 -1.26 -25.07
N MET A 170 -21.69 -2.20 -26.00
CA MET A 170 -21.75 -1.95 -27.45
C MET A 170 -23.03 -1.23 -27.87
N VAL A 171 -24.19 -1.65 -27.35
CA VAL A 171 -25.48 -1.02 -27.64
C VAL A 171 -25.53 0.41 -27.09
N THR A 172 -25.23 0.60 -25.80
CA THR A 172 -25.24 1.95 -25.19
C THR A 172 -24.21 2.89 -25.81
N ALA A 173 -23.06 2.39 -26.25
CA ALA A 173 -22.06 3.18 -26.96
C ALA A 173 -22.56 3.63 -28.34
N LYS A 174 -23.20 2.72 -29.09
CA LYS A 174 -23.80 3.02 -30.40
C LYS A 174 -24.93 4.06 -30.29
N GLU A 175 -25.80 3.93 -29.28
CA GLU A 175 -26.86 4.89 -28.97
C GLU A 175 -26.31 6.30 -28.67
N LYS A 176 -25.13 6.39 -28.03
CA LYS A 176 -24.49 7.64 -27.64
C LYS A 176 -23.45 8.16 -28.65
N GLY A 177 -23.19 7.44 -29.75
CA GLY A 177 -22.16 7.79 -30.74
C GLY A 177 -20.72 7.71 -30.20
N ILE A 178 -20.46 6.83 -29.22
CA ILE A 178 -19.14 6.64 -28.59
C ILE A 178 -18.42 5.46 -29.25
N THR A 179 -17.16 5.65 -29.64
CA THR A 179 -16.32 4.59 -30.23
C THR A 179 -15.70 3.72 -29.13
N ILE A 180 -15.98 2.42 -29.14
CA ILE A 180 -15.43 1.46 -28.16
C ILE A 180 -14.42 0.54 -28.84
N ILE A 181 -13.14 0.67 -28.52
CA ILE A 181 -12.09 -0.26 -28.98
C ILE A 181 -11.90 -1.33 -27.89
N GLY A 182 -12.01 -2.61 -28.23
CA GLY A 182 -12.06 -3.71 -27.25
C GLY A 182 -13.49 -4.15 -26.92
N PRO A 183 -13.72 -4.98 -25.88
CA PRO A 183 -12.77 -5.40 -24.86
C PRO A 183 -11.68 -6.39 -25.35
N ALA A 184 -10.82 -6.86 -24.44
CA ALA A 184 -9.73 -7.79 -24.73
C ALA A 184 -8.75 -7.28 -25.81
N THR A 185 -8.31 -6.02 -25.69
CA THR A 185 -7.39 -5.37 -26.65
C THR A 185 -6.21 -4.66 -25.97
N VAL A 186 -5.10 -4.51 -26.69
CA VAL A 186 -4.03 -3.55 -26.34
C VAL A 186 -4.39 -2.11 -26.70
N GLY A 187 -5.37 -1.93 -27.60
CA GLY A 187 -5.83 -0.65 -28.12
C GLY A 187 -5.50 -0.45 -29.60
N GLY A 188 -4.50 0.39 -29.87
CA GLY A 188 -4.22 0.92 -31.20
C GLY A 188 -3.23 2.08 -31.20
N ILE A 189 -2.72 2.42 -32.38
CA ILE A 189 -1.65 3.40 -32.59
C ILE A 189 -1.87 4.18 -33.89
N LYS A 190 -1.73 5.51 -33.84
CA LYS A 190 -1.65 6.40 -34.99
C LYS A 190 -0.27 7.07 -34.98
N PRO A 191 0.71 6.55 -35.73
CA PRO A 191 2.08 7.06 -35.75
C PRO A 191 2.19 8.58 -35.97
N GLY A 192 3.00 9.25 -35.15
CA GLY A 192 3.11 10.72 -35.14
C GLY A 192 1.93 11.46 -34.49
N ALA A 193 0.92 10.75 -33.96
CA ALA A 193 -0.31 11.37 -33.45
C ALA A 193 -0.72 10.92 -32.03
N PHE A 194 -0.97 9.62 -31.81
CA PHE A 194 -1.43 9.08 -30.51
C PHE A 194 -1.21 7.56 -30.43
N LYS A 195 -0.98 7.02 -29.23
CA LYS A 195 -1.05 5.57 -28.97
C LYS A 195 -1.88 5.28 -27.73
N ILE A 196 -2.63 4.18 -27.77
CA ILE A 196 -3.43 3.72 -26.64
C ILE A 196 -2.54 2.86 -25.73
N GLY A 197 -2.27 3.35 -24.52
CA GLY A 197 -1.64 2.57 -23.44
C GLY A 197 -0.34 1.87 -23.86
N ASN A 198 -0.37 0.54 -23.84
CA ASN A 198 0.79 -0.32 -24.10
C ASN A 198 1.00 -0.66 -25.59
N THR A 199 0.16 -0.14 -26.50
CA THR A 199 0.29 -0.46 -27.95
C THR A 199 1.68 -0.06 -28.46
N GLY A 200 2.28 -0.90 -29.31
CA GLY A 200 3.64 -0.69 -29.82
C GLY A 200 4.76 -0.93 -28.80
N GLY A 201 4.44 -1.34 -27.56
CA GLY A 201 5.41 -1.75 -26.55
C GLY A 201 6.36 -0.64 -26.05
N MET A 202 7.58 -1.04 -25.74
CA MET A 202 8.69 -0.19 -25.29
C MET A 202 9.26 0.67 -26.44
N MET A 203 9.99 1.73 -26.10
CA MET A 203 10.48 2.72 -27.07
C MET A 203 11.36 2.10 -28.17
N ASP A 204 12.15 1.08 -27.85
CA ASP A 204 13.01 0.39 -28.82
C ASP A 204 12.21 -0.17 -30.01
N ASN A 205 11.02 -0.74 -29.75
CA ASN A 205 10.11 -1.24 -30.78
C ASN A 205 9.39 -0.11 -31.54
N ILE A 206 9.03 0.98 -30.84
CA ILE A 206 8.49 2.21 -31.45
C ILE A 206 9.49 2.81 -32.46
N VAL A 207 10.79 2.78 -32.15
CA VAL A 207 11.86 3.23 -33.04
C VAL A 207 12.11 2.24 -34.17
N ALA A 208 12.25 0.94 -33.86
CA ALA A 208 12.53 -0.10 -34.85
C ALA A 208 11.43 -0.20 -35.92
N SER A 209 10.16 -0.22 -35.51
CA SER A 209 9.00 -0.23 -36.42
C SER A 209 8.62 1.17 -36.95
N LYS A 210 9.46 2.19 -36.72
CA LYS A 210 9.30 3.59 -37.20
C LYS A 210 7.97 4.28 -36.81
N LEU A 211 7.34 3.82 -35.73
CA LEU A 211 6.00 4.24 -35.28
C LEU A 211 5.92 5.69 -34.78
N TYR A 212 7.04 6.43 -34.75
CA TYR A 212 7.07 7.86 -34.44
C TYR A 212 6.58 8.77 -35.58
N ARG A 213 6.33 8.24 -36.79
CA ARG A 213 5.81 9.02 -37.94
C ARG A 213 4.91 8.17 -38.86
N LYS A 214 3.90 8.79 -39.49
CA LYS A 214 2.94 8.09 -40.38
C LYS A 214 3.58 7.54 -41.66
N GLY A 215 3.08 6.39 -42.11
CA GLY A 215 3.15 5.93 -43.50
C GLY A 215 1.76 5.90 -44.13
N SER A 216 1.55 5.02 -45.12
CA SER A 216 0.34 4.97 -45.97
C SER A 216 -0.57 3.76 -45.69
N VAL A 217 -0.23 2.88 -44.74
CA VAL A 217 -0.93 1.59 -44.52
C VAL A 217 -1.82 1.63 -43.28
N GLY A 218 -3.14 1.52 -43.43
CA GLY A 218 -4.08 1.40 -42.32
C GLY A 218 -4.41 -0.06 -42.02
N TYR A 219 -4.25 -0.53 -40.77
CA TYR A 219 -4.52 -1.92 -40.41
C TYR A 219 -5.57 -2.10 -39.32
N VAL A 220 -6.25 -3.25 -39.36
CA VAL A 220 -7.16 -3.71 -38.30
C VAL A 220 -6.95 -5.21 -38.03
N SER A 221 -6.93 -5.58 -36.74
CA SER A 221 -6.66 -6.94 -36.24
C SER A 221 -7.61 -7.28 -35.08
N LYS A 222 -7.95 -8.56 -34.84
CA LYS A 222 -8.47 -8.97 -33.52
C LYS A 222 -7.35 -8.98 -32.47
N SER A 223 -6.27 -9.72 -32.75
CA SER A 223 -5.16 -9.93 -31.81
C SER A 223 -4.36 -8.65 -31.55
N GLY A 224 -4.19 -8.31 -30.27
CA GLY A 224 -3.27 -7.27 -29.83
C GLY A 224 -1.80 -7.66 -30.02
N GLY A 225 -1.44 -8.93 -29.85
CA GLY A 225 -0.08 -9.42 -30.09
C GLY A 225 0.32 -9.29 -31.57
N MET A 226 -0.52 -9.84 -32.46
CA MET A 226 -0.27 -9.71 -33.91
C MET A 226 -0.36 -8.26 -34.41
N SER A 227 -1.06 -7.36 -33.70
CA SER A 227 -1.01 -5.93 -34.05
C SER A 227 0.40 -5.34 -33.96
N ASN A 228 1.25 -5.86 -33.06
CA ASN A 228 2.64 -5.43 -33.00
C ASN A 228 3.52 -6.11 -34.07
N GLU A 229 3.21 -7.35 -34.46
CA GLU A 229 3.89 -7.99 -35.58
C GLU A 229 3.50 -7.33 -36.92
N LEU A 230 2.26 -6.87 -37.07
CA LEU A 230 1.85 -6.03 -38.20
C LEU A 230 2.61 -4.71 -38.23
N ASN A 231 2.87 -4.05 -37.10
CA ASN A 231 3.75 -2.88 -37.07
C ASN A 231 5.13 -3.19 -37.67
N ASN A 232 5.73 -4.32 -37.26
CA ASN A 232 7.03 -4.78 -37.75
C ASN A 232 6.99 -5.07 -39.26
N ILE A 233 6.13 -6.00 -39.70
CA ILE A 233 5.95 -6.40 -41.10
C ILE A 233 5.70 -5.17 -42.01
N ILE A 234 4.76 -4.29 -41.64
CA ILE A 234 4.42 -3.10 -42.41
C ILE A 234 5.61 -2.14 -42.50
N SER A 235 6.36 -1.94 -41.41
CA SER A 235 7.52 -1.02 -41.36
C SER A 235 8.71 -1.48 -42.21
N GLN A 236 8.86 -2.79 -42.43
CA GLN A 236 9.93 -3.36 -43.26
C GLN A 236 9.57 -3.38 -44.75
N ASN A 237 8.28 -3.52 -45.09
CA ASN A 237 7.82 -3.80 -46.47
C ASN A 237 7.16 -2.60 -47.17
N THR A 238 6.87 -1.51 -46.45
CA THR A 238 6.16 -0.32 -46.97
C THR A 238 6.77 0.98 -46.44
N ASP A 239 6.11 2.13 -46.65
CA ASP A 239 6.49 3.37 -45.97
C ASP A 239 6.11 3.36 -44.48
N GLY A 240 5.19 2.52 -44.04
CA GLY A 240 4.82 2.33 -42.62
C GLY A 240 3.33 2.48 -42.32
N VAL A 241 2.98 2.37 -41.04
CA VAL A 241 1.60 2.42 -40.54
C VAL A 241 1.04 3.85 -40.58
N TYR A 242 -0.18 4.02 -41.09
CA TYR A 242 -0.97 5.25 -41.00
C TYR A 242 -1.76 5.30 -39.69
N GLU A 243 -2.57 4.27 -39.44
CA GLU A 243 -3.34 4.03 -38.23
C GLU A 243 -3.57 2.51 -38.09
N GLY A 244 -3.38 1.99 -36.88
CA GLY A 244 -3.47 0.56 -36.57
C GLY A 244 -4.36 0.34 -35.35
N ILE A 245 -5.35 -0.53 -35.46
CA ILE A 245 -6.30 -0.82 -34.37
C ILE A 245 -6.38 -2.32 -34.12
N ALA A 246 -6.36 -2.73 -32.86
CA ALA A 246 -6.77 -4.05 -32.43
C ALA A 246 -8.20 -3.96 -31.88
N ILE A 247 -9.19 -4.57 -32.54
CA ILE A 247 -10.60 -4.53 -32.10
C ILE A 247 -10.84 -5.39 -30.84
N GLY A 248 -9.95 -6.35 -30.60
CA GLY A 248 -9.98 -7.25 -29.44
C GLY A 248 -10.37 -8.69 -29.79
N GLY A 249 -10.07 -9.60 -28.86
CA GLY A 249 -10.33 -11.03 -29.01
C GLY A 249 -11.72 -11.51 -28.54
N ASP A 250 -12.51 -10.67 -27.89
CA ASP A 250 -13.85 -11.04 -27.41
C ASP A 250 -14.83 -11.28 -28.59
N ARG A 251 -15.83 -12.15 -28.38
CA ARG A 251 -16.84 -12.50 -29.40
C ARG A 251 -17.68 -11.30 -29.89
N TYR A 252 -17.80 -10.27 -29.06
CA TYR A 252 -18.62 -9.08 -29.29
C TYR A 252 -17.80 -7.81 -29.00
N PRO A 253 -16.84 -7.44 -29.88
CA PRO A 253 -16.07 -6.21 -29.72
C PRO A 253 -16.97 -4.99 -29.94
N GLY A 254 -16.65 -3.88 -29.27
CA GLY A 254 -17.43 -2.64 -29.32
C GLY A 254 -17.43 -1.95 -30.70
N THR A 255 -16.40 -2.21 -31.51
CA THR A 255 -16.33 -1.90 -32.93
C THR A 255 -15.80 -3.09 -33.72
N SER A 256 -16.21 -3.20 -34.98
CA SER A 256 -15.92 -4.32 -35.88
C SER A 256 -14.89 -3.94 -36.96
N PHE A 257 -14.41 -4.94 -37.72
CA PHE A 257 -13.45 -4.73 -38.80
C PHE A 257 -13.89 -3.65 -39.81
N ILE A 258 -15.15 -3.72 -40.24
CA ILE A 258 -15.72 -2.80 -41.23
C ILE A 258 -15.76 -1.35 -40.70
N ASP A 259 -16.01 -1.13 -39.40
CA ASP A 259 -16.11 0.21 -38.83
C ASP A 259 -14.77 0.97 -38.89
N HIS A 260 -13.64 0.28 -38.70
CA HIS A 260 -12.32 0.89 -38.88
C HIS A 260 -11.91 1.00 -40.35
N LEU A 261 -12.22 0.00 -41.18
CA LEU A 261 -11.90 0.02 -42.61
C LEU A 261 -12.67 1.11 -43.37
N LEU A 262 -13.92 1.43 -43.00
CA LEU A 262 -14.67 2.55 -43.59
C LEU A 262 -14.03 3.91 -43.25
N ARG A 263 -13.53 4.10 -42.02
CA ARG A 263 -12.74 5.30 -41.67
C ARG A 263 -11.48 5.38 -42.54
N TYR A 264 -10.70 4.30 -42.62
CA TYR A 264 -9.49 4.26 -43.44
C TYR A 264 -9.76 4.44 -44.94
N GLN A 265 -10.89 3.95 -45.44
CA GLN A 265 -11.37 4.19 -46.81
C GLN A 265 -11.64 5.69 -47.03
N SER A 266 -12.20 6.39 -46.05
CA SER A 266 -12.42 7.84 -46.14
C SER A 266 -11.16 8.71 -45.98
N GLU A 267 -10.17 8.27 -45.18
CA GLU A 267 -8.95 9.03 -44.88
C GLU A 267 -8.04 9.13 -46.12
N PRO A 268 -7.79 10.34 -46.70
CA PRO A 268 -7.07 10.45 -47.98
C PRO A 268 -5.62 9.97 -47.95
N ASP A 269 -4.96 10.05 -46.80
CA ASP A 269 -3.56 9.63 -46.62
C ASP A 269 -3.38 8.12 -46.52
N CYS A 270 -4.42 7.39 -46.06
CA CYS A 270 -4.39 5.94 -46.05
C CYS A 270 -4.59 5.41 -47.47
N LYS A 271 -3.64 4.64 -48.01
CA LYS A 271 -3.64 4.14 -49.40
C LYS A 271 -3.81 2.63 -49.51
N ILE A 272 -3.33 1.88 -48.52
CA ILE A 272 -3.45 0.41 -48.44
C ILE A 272 -4.21 0.07 -47.16
N LEU A 273 -5.10 -0.90 -47.24
CA LEU A 273 -5.82 -1.45 -46.10
C LEU A 273 -5.26 -2.84 -45.77
N VAL A 274 -5.12 -3.16 -44.48
CA VAL A 274 -4.71 -4.49 -44.01
C VAL A 274 -5.73 -5.04 -43.01
N LEU A 275 -6.26 -6.23 -43.26
CA LEU A 275 -7.15 -6.95 -42.35
C LEU A 275 -6.48 -8.24 -41.88
N LEU A 276 -6.34 -8.39 -40.56
CA LEU A 276 -5.96 -9.65 -39.93
C LEU A 276 -7.17 -10.23 -39.19
N GLY A 277 -7.90 -11.07 -39.92
CA GLY A 277 -9.06 -11.82 -39.45
C GLY A 277 -8.67 -13.04 -38.63
N GLU A 278 -9.67 -13.79 -38.18
CA GLU A 278 -9.46 -14.99 -37.36
C GLU A 278 -10.60 -16.00 -37.55
N VAL A 279 -10.34 -17.27 -37.27
CA VAL A 279 -11.39 -18.28 -37.04
C VAL A 279 -12.45 -17.76 -36.03
N GLY A 280 -13.72 -18.12 -36.25
CA GLY A 280 -14.83 -17.73 -35.39
C GLY A 280 -15.49 -16.38 -35.74
N GLY A 281 -16.83 -16.36 -35.71
CA GLY A 281 -17.63 -15.20 -36.12
C GLY A 281 -17.58 -14.89 -37.64
N VAL A 282 -18.31 -13.87 -38.08
CA VAL A 282 -18.54 -13.55 -39.50
C VAL A 282 -18.28 -12.08 -39.88
N GLU A 283 -17.53 -11.33 -39.06
CA GLU A 283 -17.28 -9.90 -39.29
C GLU A 283 -16.53 -9.59 -40.59
N GLU A 284 -15.68 -10.51 -41.06
CA GLU A 284 -14.96 -10.39 -42.32
C GLU A 284 -15.90 -10.36 -43.54
N TYR A 285 -17.08 -11.00 -43.47
CA TYR A 285 -18.05 -11.01 -44.56
C TYR A 285 -18.69 -9.63 -44.80
N ARG A 286 -18.86 -8.82 -43.73
CA ARG A 286 -19.31 -7.43 -43.85
C ARG A 286 -18.31 -6.55 -44.61
N VAL A 287 -17.02 -6.93 -44.59
CA VAL A 287 -15.98 -6.29 -45.41
C VAL A 287 -16.01 -6.81 -46.85
N ILE A 288 -16.22 -8.12 -47.05
CA ILE A 288 -16.41 -8.73 -48.37
C ILE A 288 -17.58 -8.06 -49.13
N GLU A 289 -18.71 -7.86 -48.47
CA GLU A 289 -19.87 -7.15 -49.03
C GLU A 289 -19.54 -5.71 -49.39
N ALA A 290 -18.82 -4.98 -48.52
CA ALA A 290 -18.39 -3.60 -48.75
C ALA A 290 -17.36 -3.44 -49.88
N VAL A 291 -16.61 -4.48 -50.23
CA VAL A 291 -15.78 -4.51 -51.46
C VAL A 291 -16.63 -4.88 -52.67
N LYS A 292 -17.44 -5.94 -52.59
CA LYS A 292 -18.29 -6.42 -53.70
C LYS A 292 -19.31 -5.36 -54.18
N ASN A 293 -19.77 -4.46 -53.29
CA ASN A 293 -20.67 -3.36 -53.63
C ASN A 293 -19.96 -2.02 -53.97
N GLY A 294 -18.62 -1.99 -53.95
CA GLY A 294 -17.83 -0.80 -54.28
C GLY A 294 -17.72 0.28 -53.20
N THR A 295 -18.18 0.03 -51.96
CA THR A 295 -18.02 0.99 -50.85
C THR A 295 -16.54 1.16 -50.46
N ILE A 296 -15.78 0.07 -50.44
CA ILE A 296 -14.33 0.07 -50.25
C ILE A 296 -13.65 -0.17 -51.60
N THR A 297 -12.82 0.78 -52.02
CA THR A 297 -12.14 0.80 -53.33
C THR A 297 -10.61 0.80 -53.23
N LYS A 298 -10.06 1.02 -52.03
CA LYS A 298 -8.62 0.89 -51.77
C LYS A 298 -8.22 -0.60 -51.72
N PRO A 299 -7.00 -0.96 -52.17
CA PRO A 299 -6.54 -2.33 -52.11
C PRO A 299 -6.45 -2.82 -50.65
N ILE A 300 -7.05 -3.98 -50.39
CA ILE A 300 -7.01 -4.65 -49.09
C ILE A 300 -6.08 -5.87 -49.20
N VAL A 301 -5.04 -5.92 -48.38
CA VAL A 301 -4.29 -7.15 -48.09
C VAL A 301 -4.94 -7.81 -46.88
N ALA A 302 -5.30 -9.09 -46.97
CA ALA A 302 -6.05 -9.74 -45.90
C ALA A 302 -5.68 -11.21 -45.68
N TRP A 303 -5.79 -11.63 -44.44
CA TRP A 303 -5.61 -13.02 -44.02
C TRP A 303 -6.40 -13.30 -42.74
N ALA A 304 -7.08 -14.43 -42.68
CA ALA A 304 -7.68 -14.97 -41.46
C ALA A 304 -6.77 -16.06 -40.88
N ILE A 305 -6.34 -15.89 -39.63
CA ILE A 305 -5.54 -16.90 -38.90
C ILE A 305 -6.44 -18.01 -38.35
N GLY A 306 -5.86 -19.20 -38.11
CA GLY A 306 -6.58 -20.37 -37.59
C GLY A 306 -6.96 -21.42 -38.65
N THR A 307 -6.28 -21.45 -39.80
CA THR A 307 -6.46 -22.48 -40.86
C THR A 307 -6.18 -23.91 -40.38
N CYS A 308 -5.40 -24.07 -39.31
CA CYS A 308 -5.18 -25.35 -38.63
C CYS A 308 -6.46 -25.93 -37.98
N ALA A 309 -7.50 -25.12 -37.73
CA ALA A 309 -8.76 -25.59 -37.15
C ALA A 309 -9.40 -26.71 -37.99
N SER A 310 -9.35 -26.62 -39.33
CA SER A 310 -9.84 -27.65 -40.24
C SER A 310 -8.94 -28.90 -40.35
N MET A 311 -7.78 -28.93 -39.67
CA MET A 311 -6.90 -30.10 -39.59
C MET A 311 -7.15 -30.94 -38.32
N PHE A 312 -7.88 -30.41 -37.34
CA PHE A 312 -8.22 -31.12 -36.10
C PHE A 312 -9.49 -31.96 -36.27
N LYS A 313 -9.54 -33.11 -35.59
CA LYS A 313 -10.70 -34.04 -35.61
C LYS A 313 -11.85 -33.62 -34.69
N THR A 314 -11.63 -32.59 -33.88
CA THR A 314 -12.54 -32.09 -32.84
C THR A 314 -12.53 -30.57 -32.88
N GLU A 315 -13.64 -29.94 -32.50
CA GLU A 315 -13.70 -28.49 -32.32
C GLU A 315 -12.69 -28.04 -31.25
N VAL A 316 -11.98 -26.95 -31.52
CA VAL A 316 -10.98 -26.37 -30.61
C VAL A 316 -11.31 -24.90 -30.41
N GLN A 317 -11.59 -24.52 -29.17
CA GLN A 317 -11.60 -23.13 -28.73
C GLN A 317 -10.14 -22.65 -28.64
N PHE A 318 -9.78 -21.64 -29.43
CA PHE A 318 -8.48 -20.99 -29.34
C PHE A 318 -8.49 -19.91 -28.23
N GLY A 319 -7.33 -19.32 -27.94
CA GLY A 319 -7.10 -18.49 -26.75
C GLY A 319 -8.03 -17.27 -26.61
N HIS A 320 -8.31 -16.56 -27.71
CA HIS A 320 -9.31 -15.47 -27.68
C HIS A 320 -10.73 -16.05 -27.54
N ALA A 321 -11.58 -15.42 -26.71
CA ALA A 321 -12.95 -15.87 -26.50
C ALA A 321 -13.78 -16.00 -27.80
N GLY A 322 -13.59 -15.10 -28.77
CA GLY A 322 -14.27 -15.15 -30.07
C GLY A 322 -13.69 -16.16 -31.08
N ALA A 323 -12.62 -16.88 -30.76
CA ALA A 323 -11.90 -17.76 -31.69
C ALA A 323 -12.36 -19.23 -31.60
N SER A 324 -13.63 -19.45 -31.96
CA SER A 324 -14.22 -20.78 -32.19
C SER A 324 -15.23 -20.70 -33.33
N ALA A 325 -15.16 -21.65 -34.26
CA ALA A 325 -16.03 -21.70 -35.45
C ALA A 325 -17.20 -22.67 -35.23
N ASN A 326 -18.40 -22.14 -35.15
CA ASN A 326 -19.64 -22.89 -34.93
C ASN A 326 -20.28 -23.36 -36.27
N SER A 327 -19.65 -23.01 -37.40
CA SER A 327 -20.11 -23.30 -38.76
C SER A 327 -18.96 -23.22 -39.77
N GLN A 328 -19.13 -23.78 -40.97
CA GLN A 328 -18.11 -23.73 -42.02
C GLN A 328 -17.74 -22.29 -42.44
N LEU A 329 -18.71 -21.36 -42.43
CA LEU A 329 -18.50 -19.94 -42.74
C LEU A 329 -17.54 -19.25 -41.75
N GLU A 330 -17.51 -19.71 -40.50
CA GLU A 330 -16.63 -19.16 -39.47
C GLU A 330 -15.19 -19.69 -39.56
N THR A 331 -14.91 -20.67 -40.43
CA THR A 331 -13.56 -21.23 -40.60
C THR A 331 -12.64 -20.26 -41.36
N ALA A 332 -11.40 -20.12 -40.90
CA ALA A 332 -10.41 -19.24 -41.53
C ALA A 332 -10.16 -19.56 -43.02
N THR A 333 -10.17 -20.85 -43.37
CA THR A 333 -9.98 -21.34 -44.75
C THR A 333 -11.06 -20.83 -45.69
N VAL A 334 -12.34 -20.93 -45.31
CA VAL A 334 -13.47 -20.42 -46.12
C VAL A 334 -13.46 -18.89 -46.17
N LYS A 335 -13.14 -18.21 -45.07
CA LYS A 335 -12.95 -16.74 -45.06
C LYS A 335 -11.87 -16.29 -46.04
N ASN A 336 -10.71 -16.94 -46.05
CA ASN A 336 -9.61 -16.62 -46.97
C ASN A 336 -9.99 -16.82 -48.44
N GLN A 337 -10.68 -17.92 -48.76
CA GLN A 337 -11.24 -18.14 -50.09
C GLN A 337 -12.24 -17.04 -50.48
N GLN A 338 -13.20 -16.72 -49.61
CA GLN A 338 -14.23 -15.71 -49.91
C GLN A 338 -13.69 -14.28 -50.00
N MET A 339 -12.64 -13.94 -49.25
CA MET A 339 -11.91 -12.67 -49.43
C MET A 339 -11.19 -12.64 -50.79
N ARG A 340 -10.52 -13.73 -51.20
CA ARG A 340 -9.83 -13.81 -52.49
C ARG A 340 -10.80 -13.71 -53.67
N GLU A 341 -11.93 -14.42 -53.62
CA GLU A 341 -13.03 -14.31 -54.60
C GLU A 341 -13.67 -12.91 -54.64
N ALA A 342 -13.59 -12.14 -53.56
CA ALA A 342 -14.04 -10.75 -53.48
C ALA A 342 -13.03 -9.73 -54.00
N GLY A 343 -11.84 -10.16 -54.47
CA GLY A 343 -10.80 -9.27 -55.01
C GLY A 343 -9.80 -8.73 -53.97
N PHE A 344 -9.73 -9.32 -52.78
CA PHE A 344 -8.72 -8.98 -51.77
C PHE A 344 -7.37 -9.63 -52.13
N TYR A 345 -6.28 -8.98 -51.77
CA TYR A 345 -4.93 -9.56 -51.84
C TYR A 345 -4.73 -10.53 -50.66
N VAL A 346 -5.04 -11.81 -50.88
CA VAL A 346 -4.96 -12.88 -49.87
C VAL A 346 -3.82 -13.85 -50.23
N PRO A 347 -2.75 -13.95 -49.42
CA PRO A 347 -1.66 -14.92 -49.63
C PRO A 347 -2.12 -16.35 -49.33
N ASP A 348 -1.33 -17.38 -49.67
CA ASP A 348 -1.67 -18.77 -49.32
C ASP A 348 -1.19 -19.16 -47.91
N THR A 349 -0.19 -18.47 -47.37
CA THR A 349 0.21 -18.54 -45.95
C THR A 349 0.40 -17.15 -45.31
N PHE A 350 0.46 -17.09 -43.98
CA PHE A 350 0.80 -15.84 -43.28
C PHE A 350 2.22 -15.36 -43.58
N GLU A 351 3.16 -16.28 -43.83
CA GLU A 351 4.58 -16.00 -44.09
C GLU A 351 4.82 -15.26 -45.42
N GLU A 352 3.87 -15.36 -46.36
CA GLU A 352 3.88 -14.66 -47.65
C GLU A 352 3.28 -13.24 -47.58
N MET A 353 2.52 -12.90 -46.54
CA MET A 353 1.90 -11.57 -46.38
C MET A 353 2.92 -10.41 -46.54
N PRO A 354 4.14 -10.46 -45.99
CA PRO A 354 5.14 -9.39 -46.17
C PRO A 354 5.45 -9.12 -47.64
N ALA A 355 5.67 -10.17 -48.44
CA ALA A 355 6.01 -10.06 -49.86
C ALA A 355 4.83 -9.54 -50.70
N LEU A 356 3.62 -10.04 -50.44
CA LEU A 356 2.40 -9.58 -51.12
C LEU A 356 2.09 -8.11 -50.80
N LEU A 357 2.28 -7.70 -49.54
CA LEU A 357 2.15 -6.30 -49.12
C LEU A 357 3.19 -5.40 -49.80
N ALA A 358 4.44 -5.86 -49.90
CA ALA A 358 5.50 -5.15 -50.62
C ALA A 358 5.15 -4.96 -52.11
N GLU A 359 4.60 -5.98 -52.79
CA GLU A 359 4.17 -5.86 -54.19
C GLU A 359 3.08 -4.78 -54.38
N VAL A 360 2.01 -4.86 -53.58
CA VAL A 360 0.89 -3.90 -53.62
C VAL A 360 1.39 -2.47 -53.35
N TYR A 361 2.29 -2.31 -52.38
CA TYR A 361 2.92 -1.02 -52.08
C TYR A 361 3.78 -0.49 -53.24
N GLN A 362 4.68 -1.31 -53.79
CA GLN A 362 5.53 -0.90 -54.91
C GLN A 362 4.71 -0.58 -56.18
N LYS A 363 3.58 -1.25 -56.40
CA LYS A 363 2.61 -0.94 -57.47
C LYS A 363 2.02 0.46 -57.29
N LEU A 364 1.55 0.82 -56.09
CA LEU A 364 1.01 2.15 -55.80
C LEU A 364 2.07 3.27 -55.82
N VAL A 365 3.32 2.98 -55.46
CA VAL A 365 4.45 3.92 -55.61
C VAL A 365 4.76 4.17 -57.09
N LYS A 366 4.82 3.11 -57.92
CA LYS A 366 5.01 3.24 -59.38
C LYS A 366 3.88 4.00 -60.08
N GLN A 367 2.65 3.91 -59.55
CA GLN A 367 1.49 4.69 -60.01
C GLN A 367 1.47 6.13 -59.48
N GLY A 368 2.38 6.51 -58.58
CA GLY A 368 2.43 7.84 -57.96
C GLY A 368 1.32 8.11 -56.92
N THR A 369 0.53 7.10 -56.59
CA THR A 369 -0.54 7.14 -55.57
C THR A 369 0.02 7.23 -54.15
N ILE A 370 1.15 6.56 -53.91
CA ILE A 370 2.00 6.76 -52.73
C ILE A 370 3.23 7.56 -53.17
N LYS A 371 3.59 8.58 -52.38
CA LYS A 371 4.82 9.37 -52.54
C LYS A 371 5.56 9.33 -51.20
N PRO A 372 6.56 8.43 -51.02
CA PRO A 372 7.21 8.22 -49.74
C PRO A 372 7.88 9.51 -49.22
N ALA A 373 7.62 9.85 -47.96
CA ALA A 373 8.23 11.01 -47.32
C ALA A 373 9.69 10.71 -46.88
N PRO A 374 10.60 11.70 -46.86
CA PRO A 374 11.91 11.55 -46.25
C PRO A 374 11.81 11.15 -44.77
N GLU A 375 12.64 10.20 -44.34
CA GLU A 375 12.64 9.66 -42.97
C GLU A 375 13.07 10.74 -41.96
N PRO A 376 12.20 11.17 -41.02
CA PRO A 376 12.52 12.26 -40.11
C PRO A 376 13.33 11.77 -38.91
N VAL A 377 14.41 12.48 -38.54
CA VAL A 377 15.20 12.12 -37.36
C VAL A 377 14.34 12.26 -36.08
N PRO A 378 14.16 11.19 -35.28
CA PRO A 378 13.42 11.25 -34.02
C PRO A 378 14.25 11.95 -32.91
N PRO A 379 13.60 12.58 -31.91
CA PRO A 379 14.26 12.99 -30.67
C PRO A 379 14.84 11.77 -29.94
N LYS A 380 16.01 11.94 -29.32
CA LYS A 380 16.60 10.92 -28.45
C LYS A 380 16.01 11.05 -27.04
N ILE A 381 15.59 9.92 -26.48
CA ILE A 381 15.20 9.78 -25.06
C ILE A 381 16.35 8.99 -24.38
N PRO A 382 16.76 9.32 -23.14
CA PRO A 382 17.72 8.51 -22.39
C PRO A 382 17.18 7.09 -22.12
N MET A 383 18.09 6.13 -21.93
CA MET A 383 17.71 4.81 -21.41
C MET A 383 17.34 4.92 -19.93
N ASP A 384 16.27 4.22 -19.52
CA ASP A 384 15.86 4.11 -18.12
C ASP A 384 17.00 3.56 -17.25
N TYR A 385 17.22 4.19 -16.09
CA TYR A 385 18.26 3.77 -15.13
C TYR A 385 18.14 2.28 -14.76
N ALA A 386 16.92 1.79 -14.56
CA ALA A 386 16.67 0.40 -14.19
C ALA A 386 17.10 -0.57 -15.32
N TRP A 387 16.77 -0.24 -16.57
CA TRP A 387 17.12 -1.04 -17.74
C TRP A 387 18.62 -1.03 -18.02
N ALA A 388 19.26 0.13 -17.91
CA ALA A 388 20.71 0.26 -18.01
C ALA A 388 21.46 -0.52 -16.91
N GLN A 389 20.89 -0.64 -15.70
CA GLN A 389 21.44 -1.45 -14.62
C GLN A 389 21.23 -2.95 -14.85
N GLU A 390 20.05 -3.35 -15.35
CA GLU A 390 19.71 -4.74 -15.69
C GLU A 390 20.57 -5.29 -16.83
N LEU A 391 20.84 -4.46 -17.85
CA LEU A 391 21.79 -4.75 -18.94
C LEU A 391 23.28 -4.64 -18.52
N GLY A 392 23.58 -4.31 -17.27
CA GLY A 392 24.96 -4.14 -16.76
C GLY A 392 25.75 -2.97 -17.36
N MET A 393 25.09 -2.08 -18.12
CA MET A 393 25.72 -0.94 -18.80
C MET A 393 26.18 0.15 -17.82
N ILE A 394 25.58 0.22 -16.63
CA ILE A 394 25.97 1.13 -15.56
C ILE A 394 26.13 0.39 -14.22
N ARG A 395 27.03 0.91 -13.38
CA ARG A 395 27.19 0.49 -11.98
C ARG A 395 26.93 1.67 -11.05
N LYS A 396 26.17 1.44 -9.99
CA LYS A 396 25.94 2.39 -8.90
C LYS A 396 26.45 1.77 -7.59
N PRO A 397 27.33 2.43 -6.82
CA PRO A 397 27.73 1.93 -5.52
C PRO A 397 26.54 1.88 -4.56
N ALA A 398 26.46 0.83 -3.75
CA ALA A 398 25.47 0.75 -2.68
C ALA A 398 25.77 1.81 -1.61
N ALA A 399 24.77 2.62 -1.24
CA ALA A 399 24.91 3.65 -0.22
C ALA A 399 24.86 3.09 1.22
N PHE A 400 24.41 1.85 1.38
CA PHE A 400 24.22 1.18 2.68
C PHE A 400 24.63 -0.29 2.57
N ILE A 401 25.07 -0.85 3.71
CA ILE A 401 25.37 -2.28 3.87
C ILE A 401 24.56 -2.78 5.07
N SER A 402 23.75 -3.82 4.85
CA SER A 402 23.12 -4.60 5.93
C SER A 402 23.72 -6.00 5.93
N THR A 403 23.91 -6.59 7.10
CA THR A 403 24.41 -7.98 7.26
C THR A 403 23.63 -8.80 8.29
N ILE A 404 22.50 -8.26 8.79
CA ILE A 404 21.68 -8.91 9.83
C ILE A 404 20.43 -9.58 9.25
N SER A 405 19.90 -9.10 8.13
CA SER A 405 18.72 -9.66 7.47
C SER A 405 18.67 -9.37 5.97
N ASP A 406 17.96 -10.21 5.22
CA ASP A 406 17.64 -9.99 3.80
C ASP A 406 16.18 -10.39 3.54
N ASP A 407 15.39 -9.46 3.00
CA ASP A 407 13.97 -9.58 2.70
C ASP A 407 13.67 -9.68 1.20
N ARG A 408 14.70 -9.59 0.35
CA ARG A 408 14.57 -9.51 -1.12
C ARG A 408 14.41 -10.87 -1.80
N GLY A 409 14.58 -11.96 -1.06
CA GLY A 409 14.50 -13.34 -1.54
C GLY A 409 13.07 -13.85 -1.72
N GLN A 410 12.93 -15.16 -1.88
CA GLN A 410 11.62 -15.83 -1.75
C GLN A 410 11.16 -15.95 -0.29
N GLU A 411 12.08 -15.75 0.66
CA GLU A 411 11.89 -15.92 2.09
C GLU A 411 12.81 -14.95 2.85
N LEU A 412 12.37 -14.50 4.03
CA LEU A 412 13.14 -13.64 4.92
C LEU A 412 14.29 -14.42 5.57
N LEU A 413 15.50 -13.88 5.49
CA LEU A 413 16.69 -14.43 6.14
C LEU A 413 17.08 -13.60 7.37
N TYR A 414 17.46 -14.25 8.47
CA TYR A 414 18.13 -13.65 9.63
C TYR A 414 19.56 -14.19 9.72
N ALA A 415 20.55 -13.32 9.51
CA ALA A 415 21.98 -13.67 9.39
C ALA A 415 22.26 -14.89 8.46
N GLY A 416 21.45 -15.05 7.40
CA GLY A 416 21.54 -16.16 6.45
C GLY A 416 20.66 -17.38 6.76
N MET A 417 20.09 -17.50 7.96
CA MET A 417 19.13 -18.55 8.30
C MET A 417 17.71 -18.15 7.81
N PRO A 418 17.01 -19.00 7.03
CA PRO A 418 15.61 -18.78 6.65
C PRO A 418 14.67 -18.69 7.85
N ILE A 419 13.64 -17.85 7.77
CA ILE A 419 12.66 -17.69 8.86
C ILE A 419 11.88 -19.00 9.16
N SER A 420 11.66 -19.86 8.17
CA SER A 420 11.07 -21.18 8.38
C SER A 420 12.01 -22.17 9.08
N ASP A 421 13.33 -22.00 8.96
CA ASP A 421 14.33 -22.79 9.71
C ASP A 421 14.38 -22.31 11.17
N VAL A 422 14.35 -20.99 11.41
CA VAL A 422 14.23 -20.37 12.74
C VAL A 422 13.08 -20.97 13.56
N PHE A 423 11.90 -21.15 12.93
CA PHE A 423 10.74 -21.77 13.59
C PHE A 423 10.81 -23.30 13.64
N ARG A 424 11.38 -23.98 12.63
CA ARG A 424 11.49 -25.46 12.61
C ARG A 424 12.49 -26.00 13.62
N GLU A 425 13.52 -25.21 13.94
CA GLU A 425 14.56 -25.55 14.91
C GLU A 425 14.32 -24.96 16.32
N ASP A 426 13.14 -24.36 16.55
CA ASP A 426 12.66 -23.78 17.83
C ASP A 426 13.73 -23.00 18.61
N ILE A 427 14.44 -22.10 17.93
CA ILE A 427 15.58 -21.40 18.54
C ILE A 427 15.18 -20.30 19.54
N GLY A 428 13.87 -20.05 19.70
CA GLY A 428 13.31 -19.05 20.61
C GLY A 428 13.61 -17.59 20.23
N ILE A 429 13.16 -16.67 21.09
CA ILE A 429 13.45 -15.24 20.96
C ILE A 429 14.95 -15.00 21.18
N GLY A 430 15.57 -15.73 22.11
CA GLY A 430 17.01 -15.67 22.34
C GLY A 430 17.84 -16.08 21.13
N GLY A 431 17.41 -17.09 20.37
CA GLY A 431 18.05 -17.50 19.12
C GLY A 431 17.88 -16.46 18.01
N VAL A 432 16.69 -15.88 17.85
CA VAL A 432 16.46 -14.78 16.89
C VAL A 432 17.32 -13.56 17.22
N MET A 433 17.43 -13.18 18.49
CA MET A 433 18.36 -12.15 18.95
C MET A 433 19.81 -12.52 18.63
N SER A 434 20.20 -13.79 18.79
CA SER A 434 21.57 -14.22 18.48
C SER A 434 21.94 -14.03 17.01
N LEU A 435 21.01 -14.37 16.11
CA LEU A 435 21.18 -14.13 14.67
C LEU A 435 21.22 -12.63 14.35
N LEU A 436 20.25 -11.85 14.86
CA LEU A 436 20.13 -10.43 14.49
C LEU A 436 21.21 -9.53 15.09
N TRP A 437 21.65 -9.78 16.33
CA TRP A 437 22.60 -8.90 17.03
C TRP A 437 24.05 -9.36 16.88
N PHE A 438 24.30 -10.67 16.90
CA PHE A 438 25.65 -11.23 16.87
C PHE A 438 26.02 -11.86 15.51
N ARG A 439 25.04 -12.12 14.63
CA ARG A 439 25.21 -12.87 13.38
C ARG A 439 25.78 -14.27 13.59
N ARG A 440 25.50 -14.87 14.75
CA ARG A 440 25.89 -16.23 15.15
C ARG A 440 24.66 -16.93 15.73
N ARG A 441 24.48 -18.22 15.44
CA ARG A 441 23.54 -19.06 16.20
C ARG A 441 24.20 -19.44 17.53
N LEU A 442 23.75 -18.84 18.63
CA LEU A 442 24.30 -19.13 19.95
C LEU A 442 23.85 -20.51 20.49
N PRO A 443 24.61 -21.13 21.42
CA PRO A 443 24.20 -22.35 22.10
C PRO A 443 22.84 -22.21 22.82
N PRO A 444 22.04 -23.28 22.96
CA PRO A 444 20.71 -23.18 23.57
C PRO A 444 20.68 -22.57 24.98
N TYR A 445 21.68 -22.85 25.83
CA TYR A 445 21.77 -22.25 27.16
C TYR A 445 22.00 -20.73 27.11
N ALA A 446 22.74 -20.24 26.11
CA ALA A 446 23.03 -18.84 25.91
C ALA A 446 21.77 -18.11 25.39
N SER A 447 21.07 -18.70 24.41
CA SER A 447 19.75 -18.21 23.96
C SER A 447 18.75 -18.15 25.14
N LYS A 448 18.71 -19.19 25.99
CA LYS A 448 17.83 -19.21 27.17
C LYS A 448 18.24 -18.19 28.24
N PHE A 449 19.54 -17.91 28.39
CA PHE A 449 20.04 -16.82 29.24
C PHE A 449 19.56 -15.45 28.75
N LEU A 450 19.61 -15.18 27.43
CA LEU A 450 19.08 -13.92 26.87
C LEU A 450 17.58 -13.74 27.18
N GLU A 451 16.77 -14.80 27.01
CA GLU A 451 15.36 -14.77 27.37
C GLU A 451 15.12 -14.55 28.87
N MET A 452 15.94 -15.19 29.73
CA MET A 452 15.90 -14.98 31.17
C MET A 452 16.22 -13.52 31.54
N VAL A 453 17.21 -12.89 30.89
CA VAL A 453 17.51 -11.46 31.09
C VAL A 453 16.34 -10.57 30.66
N LEU A 454 15.67 -10.86 29.54
CA LEU A 454 14.46 -10.12 29.15
C LEU A 454 13.34 -10.24 30.19
N MET A 455 13.08 -11.46 30.70
CA MET A 455 12.05 -11.67 31.73
C MET A 455 12.38 -10.96 33.05
N LEU A 456 13.65 -10.96 33.47
CA LEU A 456 14.09 -10.31 34.72
C LEU A 456 14.15 -8.77 34.62
N THR A 457 14.37 -8.23 33.42
CA THR A 457 14.42 -6.78 33.17
C THR A 457 13.09 -6.18 32.72
N ALA A 458 12.08 -7.01 32.43
CA ALA A 458 10.79 -6.65 31.84
C ALA A 458 10.13 -5.41 32.46
N ASP A 459 10.03 -5.36 33.79
CA ASP A 459 9.55 -4.18 34.52
C ASP A 459 10.21 -4.05 35.92
N HIS A 460 10.04 -2.90 36.57
CA HIS A 460 10.37 -2.68 37.98
C HIS A 460 9.38 -1.75 38.71
N GLY A 461 8.15 -1.63 38.21
CA GLY A 461 7.06 -0.84 38.78
C GLY A 461 7.03 0.64 38.35
N PRO A 462 5.90 1.32 38.56
CA PRO A 462 5.59 2.62 37.96
C PRO A 462 6.45 3.80 38.46
N ALA A 463 7.22 3.60 39.53
CA ALA A 463 8.00 4.64 40.20
C ALA A 463 9.41 4.87 39.60
N VAL A 464 9.84 4.06 38.63
CA VAL A 464 11.13 4.28 37.93
C VAL A 464 10.97 5.28 36.78
N SER A 465 12.03 6.04 36.48
CA SER A 465 12.00 7.18 35.54
C SER A 465 11.29 6.88 34.21
N GLY A 466 11.62 5.74 33.58
CA GLY A 466 11.01 5.35 32.31
C GLY A 466 9.51 5.08 32.42
N ALA A 467 9.11 4.31 33.45
CA ALA A 467 7.72 3.98 33.69
C ALA A 467 6.88 5.23 34.01
N MET A 468 7.40 6.11 34.89
CA MET A 468 6.78 7.38 35.22
C MET A 468 6.61 8.28 33.97
N ASN A 469 7.63 8.40 33.12
CA ASN A 469 7.54 9.16 31.88
C ASN A 469 6.52 8.57 30.89
N THR A 470 6.50 7.24 30.72
CA THR A 470 5.50 6.58 29.86
C THR A 470 4.10 6.78 30.40
N ILE A 471 3.88 6.67 31.71
CA ILE A 471 2.60 6.91 32.38
C ILE A 471 2.12 8.35 32.15
N ILE A 472 2.97 9.35 32.42
CA ILE A 472 2.65 10.77 32.24
C ILE A 472 2.33 11.08 30.77
N THR A 473 3.11 10.53 29.84
CA THR A 473 2.90 10.73 28.39
C THR A 473 1.60 10.07 27.90
N THR A 474 1.30 8.87 28.39
CA THR A 474 0.04 8.16 28.11
C THR A 474 -1.19 8.95 28.59
N ARG A 475 -1.08 9.51 29.81
CA ARG A 475 -2.07 10.38 30.46
C ARG A 475 -2.24 11.72 29.74
N ALA A 476 -1.21 12.21 29.06
CA ALA A 476 -1.28 13.35 28.15
C ALA A 476 -1.98 13.02 26.79
N GLY A 477 -2.69 11.89 26.70
CA GLY A 477 -3.49 11.50 25.54
C GLY A 477 -2.70 10.89 24.38
N LYS A 478 -1.38 10.73 24.52
CA LYS A 478 -0.50 10.23 23.45
C LYS A 478 -0.73 8.75 23.11
N ASP A 479 -0.25 8.38 21.93
CA ASP A 479 -0.18 7.03 21.37
C ASP A 479 0.90 6.15 22.03
N LEU A 480 0.88 4.85 21.70
CA LEU A 480 1.78 3.84 22.28
C LEU A 480 3.26 4.16 22.00
N ILE A 481 3.60 4.48 20.75
CA ILE A 481 5.00 4.70 20.33
C ILE A 481 5.56 5.95 21.02
N SER A 482 4.84 7.07 20.98
CA SER A 482 5.23 8.29 21.70
C SER A 482 5.42 8.06 23.19
N SER A 483 4.54 7.27 23.81
CA SER A 483 4.57 7.04 25.27
C SER A 483 5.70 6.07 25.67
N LEU A 484 5.95 5.03 24.87
CA LEU A 484 7.09 4.12 25.02
C LEU A 484 8.41 4.88 24.87
N VAL A 485 8.58 5.64 23.78
CA VAL A 485 9.81 6.41 23.50
C VAL A 485 10.08 7.44 24.61
N ALA A 486 9.07 8.12 25.13
CA ALA A 486 9.25 9.06 26.25
C ALA A 486 9.79 8.40 27.54
N GLY A 487 9.50 7.11 27.75
CA GLY A 487 10.09 6.31 28.82
C GLY A 487 11.48 5.79 28.49
N LEU A 488 11.68 5.26 27.28
CA LEU A 488 12.98 4.75 26.82
C LEU A 488 14.06 5.83 26.78
N LEU A 489 13.71 7.08 26.45
CA LEU A 489 14.63 8.24 26.50
C LEU A 489 15.13 8.61 27.91
N THR A 490 14.66 7.94 28.97
CA THR A 490 15.25 8.05 30.31
C THR A 490 16.36 7.03 30.59
N ILE A 491 16.53 6.03 29.71
CA ILE A 491 17.51 4.96 29.88
C ILE A 491 18.91 5.49 29.52
N GLY A 492 19.88 5.21 30.38
CA GLY A 492 21.25 5.72 30.29
C GLY A 492 21.98 5.62 31.64
N SER A 493 23.00 6.45 31.84
CA SER A 493 23.96 6.35 32.96
C SER A 493 23.39 6.41 34.39
N ARG A 494 22.11 6.80 34.57
CA ARG A 494 21.42 6.83 35.88
C ARG A 494 20.23 5.85 35.99
N PHE A 495 19.82 5.21 34.90
CA PHE A 495 18.69 4.28 34.85
C PHE A 495 18.92 3.26 33.72
N GLY A 496 19.14 1.99 34.06
CA GLY A 496 19.52 0.93 33.10
C GLY A 496 21.02 0.80 32.85
N GLY A 497 21.78 1.90 32.76
CA GLY A 497 23.24 1.88 32.54
C GLY A 497 24.09 1.30 33.67
N ALA A 498 23.47 0.67 34.68
CA ALA A 498 24.16 -0.07 35.73
C ALA A 498 24.75 -1.41 35.22
N LEU A 499 24.19 -1.99 34.16
CA LEU A 499 24.68 -3.24 33.56
C LEU A 499 26.05 -3.01 32.89
N ASP A 500 26.14 -2.08 31.93
CA ASP A 500 27.39 -1.73 31.26
C ASP A 500 28.49 -1.31 32.26
N GLY A 501 28.16 -0.43 33.22
CA GLY A 501 29.14 0.03 34.22
C GLY A 501 29.63 -1.07 35.17
N ALA A 502 28.81 -2.10 35.43
CA ALA A 502 29.24 -3.28 36.17
C ALA A 502 30.13 -4.18 35.30
N ALA A 503 29.73 -4.43 34.05
CA ALA A 503 30.53 -5.20 33.10
C ALA A 503 31.93 -4.58 32.93
N GLU A 504 32.03 -3.27 32.74
CA GLU A 504 33.32 -2.58 32.58
C GLU A 504 34.21 -2.74 33.82
N GLU A 505 33.79 -2.25 35.01
CA GLU A 505 34.68 -2.20 36.17
C GLU A 505 35.02 -3.59 36.75
N PHE A 506 34.11 -4.58 36.69
CA PHE A 506 34.44 -5.95 37.11
C PHE A 506 35.44 -6.62 36.14
N THR A 507 35.21 -6.51 34.82
CA THR A 507 36.11 -7.09 33.80
C THR A 507 37.50 -6.47 33.88
N LYS A 508 37.56 -5.14 33.99
CA LYS A 508 38.78 -4.32 34.14
C LYS A 508 39.57 -4.59 35.43
N ALA A 509 38.91 -5.08 36.49
CA ALA A 509 39.59 -5.53 37.71
C ALA A 509 40.12 -6.97 37.57
N PHE A 510 39.30 -7.86 37.01
CA PHE A 510 39.63 -9.26 36.77
C PHE A 510 40.80 -9.42 35.78
N ASP A 511 40.75 -8.74 34.63
CA ASP A 511 41.77 -8.82 33.57
C ASP A 511 43.12 -8.21 34.00
N LYS A 512 43.13 -7.34 35.03
CA LYS A 512 44.36 -6.84 35.68
C LYS A 512 44.93 -7.79 36.73
N GLY A 513 44.23 -8.88 37.05
CA GLY A 513 44.60 -9.81 38.12
C GLY A 513 44.49 -9.22 39.53
N TRP A 514 43.71 -8.14 39.73
CA TRP A 514 43.48 -7.57 41.06
C TRP A 514 42.69 -8.54 41.93
N SER A 515 43.11 -8.77 43.18
CA SER A 515 42.27 -9.54 44.11
C SER A 515 40.96 -8.80 44.42
N PRO A 516 39.89 -9.52 44.82
CA PRO A 516 38.61 -8.91 45.22
C PRO A 516 38.74 -7.82 46.30
N ARG A 517 39.76 -7.90 47.17
CA ARG A 517 40.01 -6.86 48.18
C ARG A 517 40.69 -5.62 47.59
N GLU A 518 41.69 -5.81 46.73
CA GLU A 518 42.39 -4.70 46.05
C GLU A 518 41.45 -3.90 45.14
N PHE A 519 40.53 -4.57 44.43
CA PHE A 519 39.49 -3.89 43.65
C PHE A 519 38.59 -3.02 44.54
N VAL A 520 38.04 -3.60 45.62
CA VAL A 520 37.14 -2.88 46.54
C VAL A 520 37.82 -1.69 47.20
N ASP A 521 39.06 -1.84 47.65
CA ASP A 521 39.77 -0.76 48.34
C ASP A 521 40.37 0.28 47.35
N THR A 522 40.61 -0.10 46.08
CA THR A 522 40.93 0.85 44.99
C THR A 522 39.71 1.72 44.64
N MET A 523 38.53 1.11 44.44
CA MET A 523 37.30 1.86 44.17
C MET A 523 36.95 2.81 45.34
N ARG A 524 37.17 2.37 46.58
CA ARG A 524 37.08 3.23 47.77
C ARG A 524 38.07 4.40 47.73
N LYS A 525 39.33 4.16 47.32
CA LYS A 525 40.37 5.20 47.19
C LYS A 525 40.06 6.23 46.11
N GLU A 526 39.41 5.80 45.02
CA GLU A 526 38.88 6.69 43.96
C GLU A 526 37.55 7.38 44.35
N ASN A 527 37.03 7.14 45.56
CA ASN A 527 35.72 7.61 46.04
C ASN A 527 34.55 7.20 45.11
N LYS A 528 34.66 6.02 44.49
CA LYS A 528 33.63 5.40 43.65
C LYS A 528 32.87 4.32 44.40
N LEU A 529 31.58 4.20 44.14
CA LEU A 529 30.81 3.00 44.45
C LEU A 529 31.02 1.97 43.34
N ILE A 530 31.03 0.68 43.68
CA ILE A 530 31.16 -0.41 42.70
C ILE A 530 29.79 -0.59 42.00
N PRO A 531 29.68 -0.40 40.68
CA PRO A 531 28.43 -0.66 39.97
C PRO A 531 28.02 -2.12 40.12
N GLY A 532 26.72 -2.40 40.22
CA GLY A 532 26.20 -3.75 40.46
C GLY A 532 26.29 -4.25 41.90
N ILE A 533 26.95 -3.53 42.82
CA ILE A 533 26.95 -3.85 44.27
C ILE A 533 26.01 -2.91 45.02
N GLY A 534 25.19 -3.49 45.89
CA GLY A 534 24.31 -2.79 46.82
C GLY A 534 22.84 -2.87 46.45
N HIS A 535 22.00 -3.06 47.48
CA HIS A 535 20.54 -3.09 47.35
C HIS A 535 19.87 -2.34 48.51
N ARG A 536 18.66 -1.77 48.31
CA ARG A 536 17.96 -0.94 49.32
C ARG A 536 17.39 -1.74 50.50
N VAL A 537 16.79 -2.90 50.25
CA VAL A 537 16.07 -3.73 51.25
C VAL A 537 16.70 -5.11 51.47
N LYS A 538 16.92 -5.86 50.38
CA LYS A 538 17.63 -7.15 50.35
C LYS A 538 19.06 -7.06 50.93
N SER A 539 19.51 -8.16 51.51
CA SER A 539 20.78 -8.31 52.22
C SER A 539 21.26 -9.77 52.19
N ARG A 540 22.45 -10.06 52.74
CA ARG A 540 22.99 -11.44 52.82
C ARG A 540 22.03 -12.46 53.46
N ASN A 541 21.19 -12.03 54.40
CA ASN A 541 20.22 -12.89 55.09
C ASN A 541 18.80 -12.85 54.48
N ASN A 542 18.61 -12.05 53.43
CA ASN A 542 17.36 -11.89 52.68
C ASN A 542 17.75 -11.58 51.22
N PRO A 543 18.16 -12.59 50.43
CA PRO A 543 18.73 -12.40 49.10
C PRO A 543 17.69 -11.95 48.06
N ASP A 544 18.15 -11.31 46.99
CA ASP A 544 17.30 -11.03 45.82
C ASP A 544 17.15 -12.32 45.00
N LEU A 545 15.94 -12.90 44.98
CA LEU A 545 15.68 -14.16 44.29
C LEU A 545 16.00 -14.10 42.79
N ARG A 546 15.99 -12.90 42.18
CA ARG A 546 16.41 -12.70 40.78
C ARG A 546 17.90 -12.96 40.59
N VAL A 547 18.72 -12.60 41.56
CA VAL A 547 20.18 -12.82 41.55
C VAL A 547 20.47 -14.31 41.73
N GLU A 548 19.80 -14.95 42.68
CA GLU A 548 20.03 -16.39 42.94
C GLU A 548 19.55 -17.26 41.77
N LEU A 549 18.41 -16.95 41.13
CA LEU A 549 17.99 -17.62 39.89
C LEU A 549 19.01 -17.49 38.74
N VAL A 550 19.66 -16.33 38.59
CA VAL A 550 20.73 -16.13 37.60
C VAL A 550 21.99 -16.92 37.98
N LYS A 551 22.42 -16.88 39.25
CA LYS A 551 23.56 -17.65 39.77
C LYS A 551 23.35 -19.15 39.54
N GLU A 552 22.21 -19.70 39.96
CA GLU A 552 21.85 -21.12 39.79
C GLU A 552 21.84 -21.53 38.31
N PHE A 553 21.24 -20.73 37.42
CA PHE A 553 21.22 -21.03 36.00
C PHE A 553 22.63 -21.02 35.39
N VAL A 554 23.46 -20.04 35.73
CA VAL A 554 24.79 -19.87 35.14
C VAL A 554 25.74 -20.96 35.62
N VAL A 555 25.84 -21.20 36.94
CA VAL A 555 26.68 -22.26 37.51
C VAL A 555 26.29 -23.66 37.00
N LYS A 556 25.00 -23.89 36.70
CA LYS A 556 24.51 -25.17 36.18
C LYS A 556 24.78 -25.38 34.67
N ASN A 557 24.79 -24.33 33.85
CA ASN A 557 24.71 -24.46 32.39
C ASN A 557 25.88 -23.84 31.61
N PHE A 558 26.70 -22.99 32.21
CA PHE A 558 27.79 -22.31 31.49
C PHE A 558 29.09 -23.15 31.53
N PRO A 559 29.90 -23.16 30.44
CA PRO A 559 31.20 -23.84 30.43
C PRO A 559 32.24 -23.24 31.39
N SER A 560 32.06 -21.97 31.78
CA SER A 560 32.95 -21.21 32.66
C SER A 560 32.20 -19.96 33.14
N HIS A 561 32.34 -19.62 34.43
CA HIS A 561 31.65 -18.54 35.13
C HIS A 561 32.61 -17.76 36.04
N LYS A 562 33.84 -17.55 35.57
CA LYS A 562 34.97 -17.03 36.36
C LYS A 562 34.79 -15.58 36.81
N LEU A 563 34.11 -14.77 36.01
CA LEU A 563 33.82 -13.38 36.38
C LEU A 563 32.66 -13.31 37.38
N LEU A 564 31.69 -14.22 37.29
CA LEU A 564 30.69 -14.43 38.35
C LEU A 564 31.36 -14.87 39.66
N ASP A 565 32.27 -15.84 39.64
CA ASP A 565 33.00 -16.30 40.84
C ASP A 565 33.77 -15.14 41.50
N TYR A 566 34.44 -14.32 40.68
CA TYR A 566 35.11 -13.11 41.11
C TYR A 566 34.14 -12.09 41.73
N ALA A 567 32.98 -11.87 41.11
CA ALA A 567 31.94 -10.98 41.62
C ALA A 567 31.35 -11.46 42.96
N VAL A 568 31.18 -12.78 43.15
CA VAL A 568 30.74 -13.37 44.43
C VAL A 568 31.82 -13.26 45.52
N ALA A 569 33.10 -13.34 45.14
CA ALA A 569 34.20 -13.06 46.06
C ALA A 569 34.27 -11.57 46.45
N VAL A 570 33.96 -10.65 45.52
CA VAL A 570 33.80 -9.20 45.80
C VAL A 570 32.59 -8.95 46.70
N GLU A 571 31.44 -9.58 46.44
CA GLU A 571 30.24 -9.56 47.30
C GLU A 571 30.58 -10.01 48.74
N THR A 572 31.43 -11.03 48.90
CA THR A 572 31.90 -11.48 50.21
C THR A 572 32.73 -10.40 50.93
N VAL A 573 33.57 -9.65 50.21
CA VAL A 573 34.33 -8.52 50.78
C VAL A 573 33.42 -7.33 51.10
N THR A 574 32.43 -7.01 50.26
CA THR A 574 31.55 -5.84 50.47
C THR A 574 30.49 -6.08 51.54
N THR A 575 29.87 -7.27 51.57
CA THR A 575 28.92 -7.64 52.65
C THR A 575 29.59 -7.65 54.02
N SER A 576 30.88 -8.00 54.11
CA SER A 576 31.65 -7.89 55.37
C SER A 576 31.77 -6.46 55.92
N LYS A 577 31.54 -5.44 55.08
CA LYS A 577 31.49 -4.02 55.48
C LYS A 577 30.07 -3.57 55.82
N LYS A 578 29.03 -4.14 55.19
CA LYS A 578 27.60 -3.95 55.52
C LYS A 578 26.71 -4.96 54.78
N ASP A 579 25.79 -5.63 55.48
CA ASP A 579 24.98 -6.76 54.96
C ASP A 579 24.16 -6.49 53.70
N ASN A 580 23.81 -5.23 53.39
CA ASN A 580 23.03 -4.84 52.20
C ASN A 580 23.90 -4.54 50.96
N LEU A 581 25.22 -4.71 51.05
CA LEU A 581 26.18 -4.58 49.94
C LEU A 581 26.38 -5.91 49.19
N ILE A 582 25.26 -6.56 48.88
CA ILE A 582 25.16 -7.77 48.03
C ILE A 582 25.34 -7.43 46.55
N LEU A 583 25.63 -8.44 45.72
CA LEU A 583 25.52 -8.36 44.26
C LEU A 583 24.03 -8.20 43.89
N ASN A 584 23.72 -7.19 43.07
CA ASN A 584 22.35 -6.95 42.60
C ASN A 584 22.11 -7.53 41.20
N VAL A 585 20.86 -7.52 40.74
CA VAL A 585 20.48 -8.17 39.47
C VAL A 585 21.19 -7.56 38.26
N ASP A 586 21.42 -6.24 38.25
CA ASP A 586 22.12 -5.55 37.15
C ASP A 586 23.59 -6.01 37.08
N GLY A 587 24.26 -6.06 38.25
CA GLY A 587 25.64 -6.54 38.35
C GLY A 587 25.79 -8.03 38.04
N CYS A 588 24.87 -8.86 38.52
CA CYS A 588 24.87 -10.30 38.25
C CYS A 588 24.65 -10.60 36.77
N VAL A 589 23.67 -9.96 36.13
CA VAL A 589 23.43 -10.11 34.68
C VAL A 589 24.64 -9.64 33.88
N ALA A 590 25.25 -8.52 34.25
CA ALA A 590 26.42 -7.97 33.58
C ALA A 590 27.62 -8.94 33.56
N VAL A 591 28.06 -9.43 34.73
CA VAL A 591 29.22 -10.33 34.79
C VAL A 591 28.95 -11.68 34.12
N CYS A 592 27.73 -12.23 34.28
CA CYS A 592 27.33 -13.45 33.61
C CYS A 592 27.25 -13.28 32.09
N PHE A 593 26.84 -12.12 31.58
CA PHE A 593 26.82 -11.85 30.13
C PHE A 593 28.24 -11.70 29.54
N VAL A 594 29.18 -11.13 30.30
CA VAL A 594 30.61 -11.13 29.91
C VAL A 594 31.16 -12.56 29.89
N ASP A 595 30.85 -13.38 30.90
CA ASP A 595 31.21 -14.82 30.88
C ASP A 595 30.53 -15.57 29.72
N LEU A 596 29.31 -15.20 29.31
CA LEU A 596 28.67 -15.75 28.11
C LEU A 596 29.49 -15.43 26.86
N LEU A 597 29.73 -14.15 26.57
CA LEU A 597 30.46 -13.75 25.35
C LEU A 597 31.88 -14.32 25.31
N ARG A 598 32.59 -14.36 26.44
CA ARG A 598 33.98 -14.85 26.51
C ARG A 598 34.09 -16.37 26.47
N ASN A 599 33.11 -17.13 26.98
CA ASN A 599 33.23 -18.58 27.16
C ASN A 599 32.26 -19.43 26.30
N CYS A 600 31.31 -18.85 25.55
CA CYS A 600 30.33 -19.64 24.78
C CYS A 600 30.88 -20.23 23.46
N GLY A 601 32.13 -19.96 23.10
CA GLY A 601 32.81 -20.49 21.91
C GLY A 601 32.35 -19.92 20.55
N ALA A 602 31.50 -18.89 20.55
CA ALA A 602 30.97 -18.28 19.31
C ALA A 602 31.70 -16.99 18.88
N PHE A 603 32.61 -16.49 19.71
CA PHE A 603 33.31 -15.21 19.56
C PHE A 603 34.81 -15.36 19.82
N SER A 604 35.63 -14.54 19.17
CA SER A 604 36.98 -14.24 19.65
C SER A 604 36.93 -13.32 20.89
N ALA A 605 38.06 -13.20 21.61
CA ALA A 605 38.18 -12.25 22.71
C ALA A 605 38.00 -10.78 22.25
N GLU A 606 38.38 -10.48 21.00
CA GLU A 606 38.22 -9.16 20.37
C GLU A 606 36.76 -8.91 19.99
N GLU A 607 36.08 -9.88 19.36
CA GLU A 607 34.64 -9.79 19.07
C GLU A 607 33.80 -9.59 20.35
N ALA A 608 34.10 -10.35 21.41
CA ALA A 608 33.39 -10.26 22.69
C ALA A 608 33.56 -8.87 23.34
N GLU A 609 34.78 -8.34 23.33
CA GLU A 609 35.11 -7.02 23.88
C GLU A 609 34.47 -5.88 23.05
N ASP A 610 34.41 -6.01 21.73
CA ASP A 610 33.76 -5.03 20.84
C ASP A 610 32.24 -5.01 21.02
N TYR A 611 31.57 -6.17 21.16
CA TYR A 611 30.13 -6.20 21.46
C TYR A 611 29.79 -5.55 22.81
N LEU A 612 30.68 -5.65 23.81
CA LEU A 612 30.52 -4.95 25.09
C LEU A 612 30.66 -3.43 24.90
N LYS A 613 31.68 -2.96 24.18
CA LYS A 613 31.88 -1.52 23.85
C LYS A 613 30.74 -0.93 23.00
N MET A 614 30.06 -1.73 22.20
CA MET A 614 28.86 -1.33 21.44
C MET A 614 27.62 -1.15 22.33
N GLY A 615 27.68 -1.46 23.64
CA GLY A 615 26.57 -1.24 24.57
C GLY A 615 25.43 -2.26 24.43
N VAL A 616 25.74 -3.51 24.02
CA VAL A 616 24.73 -4.55 23.83
C VAL A 616 23.95 -4.90 25.12
N LEU A 617 24.55 -4.66 26.29
CA LEU A 617 23.90 -4.81 27.60
C LEU A 617 22.80 -3.76 27.84
N ASN A 618 23.05 -2.48 27.52
CA ASN A 618 21.97 -1.48 27.40
C ASN A 618 20.89 -1.95 26.40
N GLY A 619 21.28 -2.55 25.27
CA GLY A 619 20.37 -3.13 24.29
C GLY A 619 19.42 -4.17 24.90
N LEU A 620 19.94 -5.10 25.70
CA LEU A 620 19.13 -6.08 26.44
C LEU A 620 18.18 -5.40 27.43
N PHE A 621 18.67 -4.42 28.21
CA PHE A 621 17.84 -3.69 29.17
C PHE A 621 16.72 -2.89 28.48
N VAL A 622 17.01 -2.23 27.35
CA VAL A 622 16.03 -1.49 26.53
C VAL A 622 14.97 -2.42 25.97
N LEU A 623 15.37 -3.57 25.39
CA LEU A 623 14.43 -4.54 24.82
C LEU A 623 13.54 -5.16 25.91
N GLY A 624 14.11 -5.58 27.04
CA GLY A 624 13.37 -6.12 28.17
C GLY A 624 12.42 -5.08 28.76
N ARG A 625 12.92 -3.91 29.15
CA ARG A 625 12.12 -2.86 29.79
C ARG A 625 11.00 -2.32 28.89
N SER A 626 11.12 -2.42 27.58
CA SER A 626 10.04 -2.07 26.64
C SER A 626 8.74 -2.84 26.93
N ILE A 627 8.83 -4.08 27.44
CA ILE A 627 7.67 -4.91 27.82
C ILE A 627 6.85 -4.20 28.93
N GLY A 628 7.50 -3.81 30.03
CA GLY A 628 6.88 -3.11 31.15
C GLY A 628 6.34 -1.72 30.78
N LEU A 629 7.07 -0.98 29.93
CA LEU A 629 6.60 0.33 29.45
C LEU A 629 5.35 0.21 28.56
N ILE A 630 5.29 -0.79 27.67
CA ILE A 630 4.08 -1.08 26.89
C ILE A 630 2.92 -1.50 27.81
N ALA A 631 3.18 -2.35 28.81
CA ALA A 631 2.18 -2.73 29.80
C ALA A 631 1.63 -1.52 30.58
N HIS A 632 2.49 -0.59 31.00
CA HIS A 632 2.08 0.66 31.65
C HIS A 632 1.26 1.58 30.72
N TYR A 633 1.62 1.69 29.43
CA TYR A 633 0.78 2.41 28.46
C TYR A 633 -0.63 1.80 28.38
N LEU A 634 -0.72 0.47 28.19
CA LEU A 634 -1.99 -0.24 28.05
C LEU A 634 -2.84 -0.13 29.34
N ASP A 635 -2.20 -0.24 30.50
CA ASP A 635 -2.84 -0.07 31.80
C ASP A 635 -3.42 1.34 31.99
N GLN A 636 -2.64 2.39 31.73
CA GLN A 636 -3.12 3.77 31.90
C GLN A 636 -4.26 4.11 30.93
N LYS A 637 -4.26 3.54 29.71
CA LYS A 637 -5.42 3.62 28.79
C LYS A 637 -6.63 2.86 29.32
N ARG A 638 -6.46 1.62 29.81
CA ARG A 638 -7.51 0.79 30.41
C ARG A 638 -8.17 1.49 31.61
N LEU A 639 -7.37 2.10 32.47
CA LEU A 639 -7.81 2.89 33.63
C LEU A 639 -8.40 4.26 33.27
N ARG A 640 -8.44 4.64 31.97
CA ARG A 640 -8.97 5.92 31.46
C ARG A 640 -8.42 7.16 32.20
N THR A 641 -7.13 7.11 32.54
CA THR A 641 -6.50 8.10 33.43
C THR A 641 -6.40 9.49 32.79
N SER A 642 -6.77 10.52 33.56
CA SER A 642 -6.76 11.93 33.12
C SER A 642 -5.35 12.52 33.07
N LEU A 643 -5.18 13.64 32.36
CA LEU A 643 -3.91 14.39 32.25
C LEU A 643 -3.22 14.55 33.62
N TYR A 644 -1.95 14.14 33.71
CA TYR A 644 -1.14 14.39 34.90
C TYR A 644 -0.64 15.84 34.90
N ARG A 645 -0.72 16.47 36.07
CA ARG A 645 -0.02 17.71 36.38
C ARG A 645 0.68 17.51 37.72
N HIS A 646 1.97 17.84 37.78
CA HIS A 646 2.74 17.70 39.02
C HIS A 646 2.18 18.65 40.11
N PRO A 647 2.09 18.21 41.38
CA PRO A 647 1.68 19.07 42.48
C PRO A 647 2.61 20.28 42.65
N TRP A 648 2.13 21.34 43.31
CA TRP A 648 2.92 22.57 43.52
C TRP A 648 3.74 22.54 44.81
N ASP A 649 3.29 21.76 45.78
CA ASP A 649 3.91 21.48 47.07
C ASP A 649 5.15 20.55 46.96
N ASP A 650 5.26 19.78 45.87
CA ASP A 650 6.44 18.97 45.51
C ASP A 650 7.52 19.80 44.76
N ILE A 651 7.29 21.12 44.54
CA ILE A 651 8.17 22.00 43.75
C ILE A 651 8.69 23.18 44.60
N THR A 652 9.98 23.20 44.89
CA THR A 652 10.62 24.35 45.55
C THR A 652 10.92 25.46 44.53
N TYR A 653 10.03 26.47 44.48
CA TYR A 653 10.15 27.62 43.58
C TYR A 653 11.21 28.65 44.01
N LEU A 654 12.49 28.37 43.76
CA LEU A 654 13.60 29.32 43.92
C LEU A 654 13.63 30.36 42.78
N LEU A 655 12.64 31.24 42.75
CA LEU A 655 12.63 32.38 41.83
C LEU A 655 13.75 33.37 42.19
N PRO A 656 14.59 33.81 41.24
CA PRO A 656 15.59 34.84 41.52
C PRO A 656 14.88 36.14 41.92
N SER A 657 15.32 36.76 43.01
CA SER A 657 14.81 38.07 43.41
C SER A 657 15.09 39.09 42.31
N LEU A 658 14.04 39.68 41.73
CA LEU A 658 14.15 40.88 40.90
C LEU A 658 15.03 41.89 41.63
N ALA A 659 16.16 42.26 41.01
CA ALA A 659 17.14 43.13 41.64
C ALA A 659 16.48 44.46 42.01
N LYS A 660 16.67 44.91 43.26
CA LYS A 660 16.18 46.21 43.75
C LYS A 660 16.96 47.33 43.07
N GLY A 661 16.58 47.67 41.83
CA GLY A 661 17.35 48.54 40.94
C GLY A 661 16.62 48.90 39.64
N GLY A 662 15.29 48.96 39.64
CA GLY A 662 14.48 49.40 38.51
C GLY A 662 13.20 50.08 38.99
N ILE A 663 12.85 51.23 38.41
CA ILE A 663 11.70 52.04 38.84
C ILE A 663 10.43 51.45 38.23
N GLY A 664 9.65 50.71 39.04
CA GLY A 664 8.43 50.04 38.59
C GLY A 664 7.80 49.12 39.65
N ASN A 665 7.54 49.65 40.85
CA ASN A 665 6.93 48.88 41.94
C ASN A 665 5.41 48.71 41.73
N GLU A 666 4.98 47.52 41.31
CA GLU A 666 3.76 46.91 41.85
C GLU A 666 4.10 45.51 42.37
N GLY A 667 3.73 45.23 43.62
CA GLY A 667 4.00 43.92 44.21
C GLY A 667 3.18 43.68 45.45
N ARG A 668 2.76 42.41 45.65
CA ARG A 668 2.41 41.89 46.97
C ARG A 668 2.59 40.38 47.01
N VAL A 669 3.35 39.91 48.00
CA VAL A 669 3.32 38.53 48.49
C VAL A 669 3.15 38.63 49.99
N GLU A 670 2.04 38.11 50.51
CA GLU A 670 1.85 37.85 51.94
C GLU A 670 1.13 36.51 52.08
N GLN A 671 1.86 35.49 52.53
CA GLN A 671 1.24 34.36 53.23
C GLN A 671 1.11 34.75 54.70
N ASN A 672 -0.07 34.52 55.28
CA ASN A 672 -0.24 34.48 56.73
C ASN A 672 -0.70 33.08 57.12
N GLY A 673 0.16 32.36 57.85
CA GLY A 673 -0.23 31.12 58.53
C GLY A 673 -1.04 31.45 59.78
N GLY A 674 -2.25 30.89 59.91
CA GLY A 674 -3.11 31.10 61.07
C GLY A 674 -4.26 30.11 61.06
N GLY A 675 -4.19 29.08 61.90
CA GLY A 675 -5.16 27.98 61.88
C GLY A 675 -6.51 28.35 62.47
N ARG A 676 -7.59 28.09 61.73
CA ARG A 676 -8.95 27.89 62.26
C ARG A 676 -9.64 26.76 61.49
N ARG A 677 -10.43 25.94 62.20
CA ARG A 677 -11.40 25.04 61.55
C ARG A 677 -12.40 25.87 60.74
N VAL A 678 -12.79 25.35 59.58
CA VAL A 678 -14.06 25.68 58.93
C VAL A 678 -14.74 24.34 58.65
N GLU A 679 -15.88 24.11 59.30
CA GLU A 679 -16.69 22.91 59.07
C GLU A 679 -17.59 23.12 57.84
N PRO A 680 -17.94 22.05 57.10
CA PRO A 680 -18.56 22.19 55.79
C PRO A 680 -20.03 22.63 55.89
N ILE A 681 -20.31 23.89 55.56
CA ILE A 681 -21.67 24.36 55.29
C ILE A 681 -22.14 23.72 53.97
N GLY A 682 -23.02 22.74 54.06
CA GLY A 682 -23.57 22.05 52.89
C GLY A 682 -24.57 22.90 52.11
N VAL A 683 -24.30 23.14 50.83
CA VAL A 683 -25.26 23.73 49.88
C VAL A 683 -25.28 22.87 48.62
N ARG A 684 -26.44 22.30 48.27
CA ARG A 684 -26.66 21.59 47.01
C ARG A 684 -27.09 22.54 45.90
N TYR A 685 -26.17 22.86 44.99
CA TYR A 685 -26.42 23.12 43.56
C TYR A 685 -25.17 22.56 42.85
N GLY A 686 -25.22 21.96 41.65
CA GLY A 686 -26.11 22.17 40.51
C GLY A 686 -25.17 22.25 39.29
N GLN A 687 -25.39 21.47 38.24
CA GLN A 687 -24.39 21.21 37.20
C GLN A 687 -23.83 22.50 36.56
N LYS A 688 -22.51 22.70 36.57
CA LYS A 688 -21.79 23.61 35.65
C LYS A 688 -20.43 23.05 35.24
N VAL A 689 -20.11 23.18 33.95
CA VAL A 689 -18.81 22.85 33.36
C VAL A 689 -17.91 24.09 33.43
N ASN A 690 -16.75 23.96 34.08
CA ASN A 690 -15.79 25.06 34.19
C ASN A 690 -14.84 25.11 32.98
N PHE A 691 -14.99 26.15 32.15
CA PHE A 691 -13.92 26.59 31.25
C PHE A 691 -12.85 27.33 32.05
N TYR A 692 -11.60 26.88 31.97
CA TYR A 692 -10.46 27.60 32.57
C TYR A 692 -9.78 28.49 31.52
N GLY A 693 -10.01 29.80 31.62
CA GLY A 693 -9.30 30.85 30.89
C GLY A 693 -8.59 31.79 31.85
N TYR A 694 -7.35 32.17 31.55
CA TYR A 694 -6.53 33.00 32.43
C TYR A 694 -6.78 34.49 32.13
N VAL A 695 -7.21 35.27 33.13
CA VAL A 695 -7.48 36.72 33.00
C VAL A 695 -6.40 37.50 33.77
N PRO A 696 -5.67 38.44 33.15
CA PRO A 696 -4.75 39.32 33.86
C PRO A 696 -5.45 40.18 34.91
N SER A 697 -4.84 40.34 36.09
CA SER A 697 -5.43 40.97 37.28
C SER A 697 -5.64 42.49 37.20
N SER A 698 -5.27 43.15 36.10
CA SER A 698 -5.29 44.60 35.92
C SER A 698 -6.64 45.20 35.46
N LEU A 699 -7.67 44.38 35.21
CA LEU A 699 -8.95 44.80 34.63
C LEU A 699 -10.16 44.80 35.59
N HIS A 700 -9.94 44.73 36.91
CA HIS A 700 -11.01 44.64 37.93
C HIS A 700 -11.38 45.96 38.62
N ARG A 701 -11.06 47.14 38.04
CA ARG A 701 -11.37 48.47 38.65
C ARG A 701 -11.91 49.56 37.71
N THR A 702 -12.72 49.18 36.71
CA THR A 702 -13.73 50.09 36.13
C THR A 702 -14.94 49.29 35.65
N SER A 703 -16.14 49.80 35.88
CA SER A 703 -17.38 49.26 35.32
C SER A 703 -17.56 49.70 33.86
N ASN A 704 -17.82 48.74 32.96
CA ASN A 704 -18.16 48.94 31.54
C ASN A 704 -17.09 49.64 30.67
N PRO A 705 -16.02 48.94 30.25
CA PRO A 705 -15.22 49.35 29.10
C PRO A 705 -16.03 49.26 27.79
N THR A 706 -15.78 50.15 26.83
CA THR A 706 -16.52 50.21 25.56
C THR A 706 -15.84 49.43 24.43
N LEU A 707 -16.62 49.04 23.42
CA LEU A 707 -16.15 48.23 22.29
C LEU A 707 -14.99 48.86 21.49
N GLU A 708 -14.85 50.19 21.52
CA GLU A 708 -13.72 50.93 20.93
C GLU A 708 -12.42 50.70 21.70
N GLN A 709 -12.46 50.71 23.04
CA GLN A 709 -11.28 50.54 23.90
C GLN A 709 -10.66 49.16 23.74
N VAL A 710 -11.48 48.14 23.48
CA VAL A 710 -11.01 46.77 23.20
C VAL A 710 -10.24 46.67 21.87
N LYS A 711 -10.65 47.42 20.83
CA LYS A 711 -10.02 47.39 19.49
C LYS A 711 -8.62 48.01 19.47
N LEU A 712 -8.33 48.97 20.35
CA LEU A 712 -7.06 49.71 20.34
C LEU A 712 -5.86 48.92 20.88
N SER A 713 -6.08 47.80 21.58
CA SER A 713 -5.03 47.05 22.28
C SER A 713 -4.30 45.99 21.43
N HIS A 714 -4.60 45.87 20.12
CA HIS A 714 -4.08 44.79 19.27
C HIS A 714 -3.30 45.30 18.05
N ARG A 715 -2.00 45.57 18.26
CA ARG A 715 -0.99 45.72 17.20
C ARG A 715 0.33 45.02 17.57
N PHE A 716 0.41 43.69 17.39
CA PHE A 716 1.45 43.02 16.58
C PHE A 716 1.24 41.48 16.54
N VAL A 717 2.01 40.79 15.70
CA VAL A 717 1.87 39.37 15.28
C VAL A 717 3.28 38.75 15.24
N PRO A 718 3.56 37.56 15.84
CA PRO A 718 3.40 36.21 15.21
C PRO A 718 2.92 35.09 16.20
N GLN A 719 2.58 33.83 15.83
CA GLN A 719 2.52 33.13 14.52
C GLN A 719 1.53 31.93 14.53
N LEU A 720 0.91 31.66 13.37
CA LEU A 720 0.61 30.34 12.75
C LEU A 720 0.30 29.07 13.61
N TRP A 721 -0.99 28.70 13.78
CA TRP A 721 -1.62 27.42 13.34
C TRP A 721 -3.06 27.23 13.90
N LYS A 722 -4.08 27.75 13.19
CA LYS A 722 -5.52 27.31 13.31
C LYS A 722 -6.46 27.95 12.27
N ILE A 723 -6.23 29.23 11.98
CA ILE A 723 -7.17 30.14 11.30
C ILE A 723 -7.61 29.68 9.89
N GLU A 724 -6.78 28.93 9.17
CA GLU A 724 -7.07 28.50 7.80
C GLU A 724 -8.25 27.48 7.71
N ALA A 725 -8.45 26.67 8.76
CA ALA A 725 -9.56 25.72 8.81
C ALA A 725 -10.93 26.42 8.98
N GLU A 726 -10.97 27.45 9.83
CA GLU A 726 -12.20 28.20 10.14
C GLU A 726 -12.56 29.18 9.02
N ARG A 727 -11.57 29.82 8.38
CA ARG A 727 -11.79 30.63 7.16
C ARG A 727 -12.36 29.83 5.98
N ARG A 728 -12.08 28.52 5.89
CA ARG A 728 -12.71 27.63 4.90
C ARG A 728 -14.15 27.27 5.26
N ARG A 729 -14.46 27.04 6.54
CA ARG A 729 -15.85 26.78 7.01
C ARG A 729 -16.77 27.99 6.79
N ALA A 730 -16.33 29.19 7.16
CA ALA A 730 -17.11 30.42 6.99
C ALA A 730 -17.45 30.76 5.52
N ARG A 731 -16.69 30.23 4.55
CA ARG A 731 -16.96 30.39 3.11
C ARG A 731 -17.97 29.41 2.51
N LEU A 732 -18.43 28.42 3.29
CA LEU A 732 -19.31 27.34 2.80
C LEU A 732 -20.68 27.27 3.50
N ASN A 733 -20.93 28.11 4.51
CA ASN A 733 -22.23 28.34 5.13
C ASN A 733 -22.97 27.07 5.62
N LEU A 734 -22.22 26.05 6.09
CA LEU A 734 -22.76 24.79 6.58
C LEU A 734 -23.17 24.89 8.07
N PRO A 735 -24.35 24.37 8.46
CA PRO A 735 -24.81 24.40 9.85
C PRO A 735 -24.05 23.41 10.75
N THR A 736 -24.09 23.66 12.06
CA THR A 736 -23.56 22.74 13.09
C THR A 736 -24.73 22.21 13.90
N LEU A 737 -24.99 20.89 13.82
CA LEU A 737 -25.99 20.22 14.65
C LEU A 737 -25.40 19.91 16.03
N VAL A 738 -26.08 20.37 17.08
CA VAL A 738 -25.88 19.95 18.47
C VAL A 738 -27.27 19.57 18.99
N PRO A 739 -27.59 18.26 19.12
CA PRO A 739 -28.90 17.84 19.61
C PRO A 739 -29.02 18.15 21.10
N VAL A 740 -30.15 18.72 21.50
CA VAL A 740 -30.59 18.79 22.89
C VAL A 740 -31.81 17.89 23.03
N ILE A 741 -31.78 17.02 24.05
CA ILE A 741 -32.87 16.11 24.40
C ILE A 741 -33.54 16.70 25.64
N ASP A 742 -34.86 16.88 25.60
CA ASP A 742 -35.64 17.04 26.83
C ASP A 742 -36.06 15.66 27.35
N LEU A 743 -35.79 15.40 28.63
CA LEU A 743 -35.91 14.07 29.24
C LEU A 743 -37.29 13.82 29.87
N GLU A 744 -38.16 14.84 29.97
CA GLU A 744 -39.51 14.67 30.53
C GLU A 744 -40.60 14.52 29.44
N GLU A 745 -40.42 15.12 28.25
CA GLU A 745 -41.37 14.98 27.12
C GLU A 745 -40.84 14.19 25.90
N GLY A 746 -39.55 13.84 25.84
CA GLY A 746 -38.98 12.99 24.77
C GLY A 746 -38.83 13.66 23.39
N LYS A 747 -38.93 14.98 23.31
CA LYS A 747 -38.81 15.78 22.08
C LYS A 747 -37.35 16.17 21.78
N TYR A 748 -37.04 16.31 20.48
CA TYR A 748 -35.72 16.75 20.00
C TYR A 748 -35.74 18.22 19.56
N TYR A 749 -34.68 18.97 19.86
CA TYR A 749 -34.55 20.38 19.47
C TYR A 749 -33.21 20.69 18.80
N ALA A 750 -33.25 21.55 17.77
CA ALA A 750 -32.08 22.19 17.16
C ALA A 750 -32.07 23.70 17.42
N GLN A 751 -30.89 24.28 17.59
CA GLN A 751 -30.73 25.72 17.77
C GLN A 751 -30.50 26.43 16.42
N TRP A 752 -31.29 27.46 16.11
CA TRP A 752 -31.16 28.26 14.89
C TRP A 752 -31.38 29.74 15.16
N ALA A 753 -30.46 30.58 14.66
CA ALA A 753 -30.59 32.04 14.56
C ALA A 753 -31.10 32.79 15.82
N GLY A 754 -30.85 32.28 17.02
CA GLY A 754 -31.26 32.89 18.29
C GLY A 754 -32.45 32.24 19.00
N GLY A 755 -33.05 31.19 18.42
CA GLY A 755 -34.09 30.37 19.04
C GLY A 755 -33.81 28.87 18.97
N TYR A 756 -34.74 28.08 19.51
CA TYR A 756 -34.79 26.62 19.37
C TYR A 756 -35.99 26.24 18.50
N VAL A 757 -35.84 25.17 17.72
CA VAL A 757 -36.87 24.62 16.82
C VAL A 757 -37.03 23.14 17.16
N GLU A 758 -38.28 22.71 17.36
CA GLU A 758 -38.63 21.30 17.59
C GLU A 758 -38.44 20.49 16.29
N ILE A 759 -37.92 19.27 16.41
CA ILE A 759 -37.64 18.38 15.29
C ILE A 759 -38.55 17.16 15.42
N ASN A 760 -39.53 17.05 14.52
CA ASN A 760 -40.34 15.85 14.37
C ASN A 760 -39.59 14.79 13.53
N ASP A 761 -39.94 13.52 13.68
CA ASP A 761 -39.10 12.37 13.28
C ASP A 761 -38.69 12.32 11.80
N ASP A 762 -39.47 12.93 10.89
CA ASP A 762 -39.17 13.01 9.45
C ASP A 762 -37.81 13.67 9.11
N LEU A 763 -37.18 14.40 10.05
CA LEU A 763 -35.86 15.01 9.85
C LEU A 763 -34.66 14.13 10.27
N ILE A 764 -34.85 12.99 10.95
CA ILE A 764 -33.75 12.14 11.45
C ILE A 764 -33.44 10.99 10.47
N ALA A 765 -33.20 11.32 9.20
CA ALA A 765 -33.04 10.34 8.13
C ALA A 765 -31.91 10.64 7.12
N ARG A 766 -30.68 10.92 7.58
CA ARG A 766 -29.51 11.03 6.65
C ARG A 766 -28.10 10.86 7.26
N CYS A 767 -27.83 9.73 7.92
CA CYS A 767 -26.47 9.16 7.98
C CYS A 767 -26.48 7.68 8.44
N ILE A 768 -25.53 6.87 7.93
CA ILE A 768 -25.24 5.48 8.34
C ILE A 768 -26.35 4.43 8.05
N CYS A 769 -26.43 3.93 6.81
CA CYS A 769 -26.28 2.50 6.46
C CYS A 769 -26.42 2.29 4.93
N PRO A 770 -25.55 1.53 4.24
CA PRO A 770 -25.65 1.34 2.78
C PRO A 770 -26.33 0.01 2.38
N ALA A 771 -27.65 0.04 2.15
CA ALA A 771 -28.35 -1.01 1.40
C ALA A 771 -29.55 -0.44 0.62
N ASP A 772 -29.63 -0.82 -0.66
CA ASP A 772 -30.63 -0.51 -1.69
C ASP A 772 -32.08 -0.20 -1.20
N LEU A 773 -32.73 0.81 -1.80
CA LEU A 773 -33.67 0.59 -2.91
C LEU A 773 -34.25 1.90 -3.52
N LEU A 774 -34.26 1.94 -4.86
CA LEU A 774 -35.21 2.62 -5.77
C LEU A 774 -35.65 4.09 -5.55
N GLN A 775 -35.56 4.89 -6.63
CA GLN A 775 -36.75 5.58 -7.17
C GLN A 775 -36.57 6.05 -8.62
N HIS A 776 -37.45 5.58 -9.50
CA HIS A 776 -38.02 6.34 -10.62
C HIS A 776 -39.51 5.92 -10.72
N PRO A 777 -40.40 6.75 -11.29
CA PRO A 777 -41.72 6.96 -10.71
C PRO A 777 -42.80 5.94 -11.13
N CYS A 778 -43.79 5.82 -10.25
CA CYS A 778 -45.08 5.18 -10.49
C CYS A 778 -46.01 6.14 -11.26
N PRO A 779 -46.79 5.63 -12.24
CA PRO A 779 -48.09 6.18 -12.58
C PRO A 779 -49.21 5.42 -11.83
N TRP A 780 -50.21 6.19 -11.40
CA TRP A 780 -51.67 5.93 -11.41
C TRP A 780 -52.12 4.63 -12.14
N ASP A 781 -53.16 3.91 -11.70
CA ASP A 781 -54.27 4.32 -10.82
C ASP A 781 -55.02 3.11 -10.20
N GLU A 782 -56.16 3.37 -9.54
CA GLU A 782 -57.30 2.47 -9.21
C GLU A 782 -57.32 1.64 -7.89
N PHE A 783 -58.37 1.91 -7.08
CA PHE A 783 -59.30 1.01 -6.34
C PHE A 783 -58.78 -0.21 -5.52
N GLU A 784 -59.32 -0.56 -4.34
CA GLU A 784 -60.22 0.10 -3.36
C GLU A 784 -60.23 -0.73 -2.05
N GLY A 785 -60.76 -0.19 -0.95
CA GLY A 785 -61.03 -0.95 0.29
C GLY A 785 -59.82 -1.11 1.22
N GLY A 786 -59.89 -0.43 2.38
CA GLY A 786 -58.80 -0.46 3.37
C GLY A 786 -58.96 -1.53 4.45
N CYS A 787 -57.92 -1.69 5.27
CA CYS A 787 -58.02 -2.27 6.61
C CYS A 787 -57.09 -1.49 7.56
N GLN A 788 -57.51 -1.32 8.81
CA GLN A 788 -56.73 -0.64 9.84
C GLN A 788 -55.60 -1.54 10.35
N MET A 789 -54.47 -0.95 10.74
CA MET A 789 -53.52 -1.58 11.66
C MET A 789 -53.45 -0.74 12.93
N GLU A 790 -54.10 -1.23 13.98
CA GLU A 790 -53.97 -0.67 15.32
C GLU A 790 -52.66 -1.13 15.97
N LEU A 791 -52.12 -0.27 16.83
CA LEU A 791 -50.99 -0.56 17.71
C LEU A 791 -51.53 -0.73 19.13
N GLU A 792 -51.47 -1.94 19.69
CA GLU A 792 -51.12 -2.22 21.10
C GLU A 792 -50.85 -3.73 21.28
N LYS A 793 -49.69 -4.12 21.83
CA LYS A 793 -49.43 -4.39 23.26
C LYS A 793 -50.44 -5.33 23.93
N TYR A 794 -49.96 -6.47 24.42
CA TYR A 794 -50.22 -6.88 25.80
C TYR A 794 -48.98 -7.62 26.36
N THR A 795 -48.86 -7.61 27.70
CA THR A 795 -47.70 -8.11 28.45
C THR A 795 -47.93 -9.51 29.05
N ASP A 796 -46.86 -10.03 29.66
CA ASP A 796 -46.80 -11.23 30.52
C ASP A 796 -47.09 -12.60 29.90
N TYR A 797 -46.06 -13.45 29.90
CA TYR A 797 -46.17 -14.74 30.60
C TYR A 797 -44.82 -15.10 31.25
N ARG A 798 -44.85 -15.64 32.47
CA ARG A 798 -43.65 -16.08 33.20
C ARG A 798 -43.23 -17.47 32.78
N CYS A 799 -41.93 -17.75 32.80
CA CYS A 799 -41.38 -19.10 32.74
C CYS A 799 -41.18 -19.63 34.18
N PRO A 800 -41.77 -20.78 34.57
CA PRO A 800 -41.48 -21.43 35.85
C PRO A 800 -40.22 -22.33 35.78
N ASP A 801 -39.85 -22.88 36.94
CA ASP A 801 -38.94 -24.03 37.11
C ASP A 801 -37.45 -23.84 36.75
N TRP A 802 -36.79 -22.84 37.34
CA TRP A 802 -35.33 -22.85 37.60
C TRP A 802 -34.99 -22.24 38.98
N GLU A 803 -35.64 -22.72 40.05
CA GLU A 803 -35.14 -22.54 41.42
C GLU A 803 -34.24 -23.73 41.83
N GLY A 804 -33.14 -23.44 42.52
CA GLY A 804 -32.30 -24.45 43.17
C GLY A 804 -31.01 -24.82 42.43
N LEU A 805 -29.97 -23.98 42.58
CA LEU A 805 -28.55 -24.38 42.68
C LEU A 805 -27.69 -23.15 43.07
N ASN A 806 -27.84 -22.67 44.31
CA ASN A 806 -26.96 -21.63 44.87
C ASN A 806 -25.64 -22.28 45.36
N PRO A 807 -24.43 -21.81 44.98
CA PRO A 807 -23.16 -22.50 45.27
C PRO A 807 -22.72 -22.57 46.75
N GLU A 808 -23.51 -22.09 47.71
CA GLU A 808 -23.06 -21.84 49.09
C GLU A 808 -23.39 -22.96 50.10
N ASN A 809 -24.04 -24.05 49.67
CA ASN A 809 -24.39 -25.21 50.52
C ASN A 809 -23.78 -26.51 49.99
N LEU A 810 -22.46 -26.69 50.18
CA LEU A 810 -21.78 -27.97 50.00
C LEU A 810 -21.05 -28.35 51.30
N SER A 811 -21.52 -29.41 51.97
CA SER A 811 -20.82 -30.05 53.08
C SER A 811 -19.65 -30.89 52.57
N PRO A 812 -18.51 -30.95 53.28
CA PRO A 812 -17.29 -31.59 52.79
C PRO A 812 -17.24 -33.10 53.04
N GLU A 813 -18.19 -33.86 52.48
CA GLU A 813 -18.21 -35.34 52.50
C GLU A 813 -19.18 -35.88 51.43
N ASP A 814 -18.67 -36.26 50.25
CA ASP A 814 -19.31 -37.24 49.35
C ASP A 814 -18.32 -37.68 48.25
N GLU A 815 -18.05 -38.99 48.14
CA GLU A 815 -17.09 -39.57 47.19
C GLU A 815 -17.81 -40.23 46.01
N ASN A 816 -17.66 -39.69 44.78
CA ASN A 816 -17.53 -40.41 43.50
C ASN A 816 -17.67 -39.42 42.31
N TYR A 817 -16.55 -38.88 41.83
CA TYR A 817 -16.53 -37.92 40.71
C TYR A 817 -16.02 -38.55 39.40
N GLU A 818 -16.72 -39.56 38.88
CA GLU A 818 -16.51 -40.03 37.51
C GLU A 818 -17.78 -40.66 36.90
N SER A 819 -17.95 -40.53 35.59
CA SER A 819 -19.07 -41.02 34.75
C SER A 819 -20.44 -40.30 34.82
N ARG A 820 -20.58 -39.22 34.02
CA ARG A 820 -21.78 -38.86 33.21
C ARG A 820 -21.45 -37.69 32.26
N TYR A 821 -22.27 -37.53 31.21
CA TYR A 821 -22.23 -36.50 30.14
C TYR A 821 -21.23 -36.67 28.98
N ASP A 822 -21.65 -37.42 27.95
CA ASP A 822 -21.36 -37.11 26.52
C ASP A 822 -22.71 -36.78 25.86
N THR A 823 -22.98 -35.49 25.65
CA THR A 823 -24.29 -34.99 25.21
C THR A 823 -24.43 -34.79 23.70
N LYS A 824 -23.48 -35.29 22.89
CA LYS A 824 -23.56 -35.15 21.43
C LYS A 824 -24.61 -36.07 20.80
N LYS A 825 -24.60 -37.36 21.15
CA LYS A 825 -25.46 -38.42 20.57
C LYS A 825 -26.95 -38.34 20.94
N GLU A 826 -27.33 -37.39 21.79
CA GLU A 826 -28.73 -37.16 22.19
C GLU A 826 -29.32 -35.90 21.53
N TRP A 827 -28.47 -34.95 21.10
CA TRP A 827 -28.86 -33.83 20.25
C TRP A 827 -29.12 -34.26 18.80
N GLU A 828 -28.22 -35.11 18.27
CA GLU A 828 -28.28 -35.65 16.90
C GLU A 828 -29.58 -36.45 16.68
N ARG A 829 -30.01 -37.23 17.68
CA ARG A 829 -31.20 -38.11 17.62
C ARG A 829 -32.55 -37.36 17.67
N ARG A 830 -32.57 -36.03 17.81
CA ARG A 830 -33.79 -35.22 17.97
C ARG A 830 -34.11 -34.28 16.80
N HIS A 831 -33.20 -34.09 15.84
CA HIS A 831 -33.38 -33.11 14.76
C HIS A 831 -33.80 -33.70 13.40
N GLU A 832 -33.83 -35.03 13.25
CA GLU A 832 -33.99 -35.68 11.95
C GLU A 832 -35.45 -36.06 11.58
N SER A 833 -36.46 -35.43 12.19
CA SER A 833 -37.88 -35.73 11.91
C SER A 833 -38.82 -34.52 11.99
N LYS A 834 -39.01 -33.81 10.87
CA LYS A 834 -40.23 -33.04 10.51
C LYS A 834 -40.14 -32.39 9.10
N CYS A 835 -40.41 -33.17 8.05
CA CYS A 835 -41.43 -32.92 7.01
C CYS A 835 -41.19 -33.81 5.76
N PRO A 836 -42.24 -34.15 4.97
CA PRO A 836 -42.18 -35.29 4.05
C PRO A 836 -42.43 -34.98 2.56
N HIS A 837 -42.22 -35.99 1.71
CA HIS A 837 -42.43 -36.04 0.25
C HIS A 837 -41.40 -35.21 -0.55
N ILE A 838 -40.93 -35.65 -1.74
CA ILE A 838 -41.42 -36.64 -2.70
C ILE A 838 -40.31 -37.66 -3.07
N HIS A 839 -40.67 -38.93 -3.28
CA HIS A 839 -39.85 -39.89 -4.05
C HIS A 839 -40.30 -39.90 -5.52
N ALA A 840 -39.36 -39.82 -6.46
CA ALA A 840 -39.54 -40.17 -7.87
C ALA A 840 -38.18 -40.57 -8.46
N GLU A 841 -38.18 -41.46 -9.45
CA GLU A 841 -36.98 -42.09 -10.01
C GLU A 841 -36.86 -41.86 -11.54
N VAL A 842 -35.62 -41.82 -12.03
CA VAL A 842 -35.17 -42.19 -13.39
C VAL A 842 -35.34 -41.21 -14.58
N GLU A 843 -34.31 -41.31 -15.45
CA GLU A 843 -34.10 -40.85 -16.85
C GLU A 843 -33.67 -39.39 -17.20
N PRO A 844 -32.81 -39.20 -18.23
CA PRO A 844 -32.16 -37.91 -18.51
C PRO A 844 -32.60 -37.24 -19.83
N SER A 845 -33.26 -36.08 -19.76
CA SER A 845 -33.23 -35.11 -20.87
C SER A 845 -33.61 -33.69 -20.47
N CYS A 846 -33.21 -32.73 -21.32
CA CYS A 846 -33.61 -31.31 -21.33
C CYS A 846 -33.17 -30.40 -20.16
N ARG A 847 -33.15 -29.10 -20.47
CA ARG A 847 -32.76 -27.98 -19.59
C ARG A 847 -34.03 -27.21 -19.18
N PHE A 848 -34.04 -26.52 -18.04
CA PHE A 848 -33.98 -25.05 -18.04
C PHE A 848 -33.73 -24.44 -16.64
N VAL A 849 -33.24 -23.20 -16.69
CA VAL A 849 -32.81 -22.27 -15.63
C VAL A 849 -33.63 -22.26 -14.33
N ALA A 850 -32.91 -22.27 -13.19
CA ALA A 850 -33.28 -21.56 -11.97
C ALA A 850 -32.13 -20.64 -11.54
N SER A 851 -32.42 -19.48 -10.93
CA SER A 851 -31.41 -18.46 -10.59
C SER A 851 -31.26 -18.29 -9.08
N PHE A 852 -30.03 -18.33 -8.58
CA PHE A 852 -29.67 -17.81 -7.27
C PHE A 852 -28.70 -16.63 -7.40
N ARG A 853 -29.04 -15.53 -6.72
CA ARG A 853 -28.25 -14.29 -6.70
C ARG A 853 -27.29 -14.28 -5.52
N LYS A 854 -26.12 -13.67 -5.74
CA LYS A 854 -25.27 -12.98 -4.75
C LYS A 854 -25.13 -13.65 -3.37
N CYS A 855 -23.98 -14.26 -3.12
CA CYS A 855 -23.05 -13.64 -2.18
C CYS A 855 -21.60 -14.05 -2.48
N THR A 856 -20.69 -13.08 -2.52
CA THR A 856 -19.26 -13.31 -2.76
C THR A 856 -18.50 -12.56 -1.69
N ILE A 857 -17.83 -13.29 -0.80
CA ILE A 857 -17.00 -12.70 0.24
C ILE A 857 -15.72 -12.17 -0.42
N VAL A 858 -15.43 -10.88 -0.22
CA VAL A 858 -14.14 -10.28 -0.54
C VAL A 858 -13.28 -10.37 0.73
N LEU A 859 -12.20 -11.14 0.67
CA LEU A 859 -11.16 -11.11 1.69
C LEU A 859 -10.17 -9.99 1.38
N ASP A 860 -10.22 -8.91 2.15
CA ASP A 860 -9.06 -8.06 2.41
C ASP A 860 -9.10 -7.57 3.86
N LYS A 861 -7.98 -7.03 4.35
CA LYS A 861 -7.63 -6.99 5.77
C LYS A 861 -8.54 -6.08 6.62
N ALA A 862 -9.27 -6.71 7.54
CA ALA A 862 -9.64 -6.12 8.82
C ALA A 862 -9.31 -7.12 9.95
N TYR A 863 -8.30 -6.79 10.76
CA TYR A 863 -8.14 -7.37 12.10
C TYR A 863 -8.90 -6.49 13.11
N ASP A 864 -9.17 -7.04 14.28
CA ASP A 864 -9.78 -6.40 15.46
C ASP A 864 -11.25 -5.95 15.33
N CYS A 865 -12.17 -6.90 15.52
CA CYS A 865 -13.25 -6.75 16.50
C CYS A 865 -13.82 -8.12 16.95
N ALA A 866 -14.32 -8.16 18.19
CA ALA A 866 -14.94 -9.29 18.89
C ALA A 866 -14.08 -10.54 19.15
N VAL A 867 -13.93 -10.89 20.44
CA VAL A 867 -13.41 -12.18 20.92
C VAL A 867 -14.60 -13.08 21.26
N GLY A 868 -14.62 -14.33 20.76
CA GLY A 868 -15.70 -15.27 21.08
C GLY A 868 -15.59 -16.64 20.39
N HIS A 869 -14.88 -17.57 21.04
CA HIS A 869 -14.86 -19.02 20.80
C HIS A 869 -14.20 -19.59 19.50
N ASP A 870 -13.37 -20.60 19.74
CA ASP A 870 -12.89 -21.68 18.85
C ASP A 870 -12.24 -21.33 17.48
N LEU A 871 -10.91 -21.26 17.47
CA LEU A 871 -10.07 -21.20 16.26
C LEU A 871 -9.61 -22.59 15.74
N GLU A 872 -9.86 -23.67 16.49
CA GLU A 872 -9.47 -25.04 16.17
C GLU A 872 -10.44 -25.62 15.13
N ALA A 873 -11.75 -25.44 15.35
CA ALA A 873 -12.82 -25.87 14.45
C ALA A 873 -12.68 -25.27 13.04
N ALA A 874 -12.35 -23.98 12.94
CA ALA A 874 -12.14 -23.29 11.67
C ALA A 874 -10.96 -23.87 10.86
N ARG A 875 -9.91 -24.35 11.54
CA ARG A 875 -8.77 -25.02 10.91
C ARG A 875 -9.11 -26.45 10.46
N GLN A 876 -9.91 -27.19 11.23
CA GLN A 876 -10.36 -28.53 10.83
C GLN A 876 -11.22 -28.52 9.56
N VAL A 877 -12.12 -27.55 9.39
CA VAL A 877 -13.04 -27.47 8.23
C VAL A 877 -12.32 -27.16 6.91
N SER A 878 -11.23 -26.40 6.91
CA SER A 878 -10.44 -26.18 5.68
C SER A 878 -9.57 -27.39 5.34
N ARG A 879 -9.05 -28.09 6.36
CA ARG A 879 -8.19 -29.26 6.20
C ARG A 879 -8.95 -30.48 5.68
N SER A 880 -10.11 -30.80 6.28
CA SER A 880 -10.96 -31.93 5.88
C SER A 880 -11.50 -31.80 4.45
N ARG A 881 -11.83 -30.58 4.00
CA ARG A 881 -12.26 -30.34 2.60
C ARG A 881 -11.13 -30.55 1.59
N PHE A 882 -9.89 -30.22 1.94
CA PHE A 882 -8.73 -30.50 1.09
C PHE A 882 -8.41 -31.99 1.05
N GLU A 883 -8.41 -32.65 2.21
CA GLU A 883 -8.14 -34.09 2.34
C GLU A 883 -9.23 -34.94 1.64
N ALA A 884 -10.50 -34.53 1.69
CA ALA A 884 -11.59 -35.17 0.93
C ALA A 884 -11.37 -35.10 -0.59
N HIS A 885 -11.09 -33.91 -1.15
CA HIS A 885 -10.82 -33.77 -2.59
C HIS A 885 -9.57 -34.54 -3.06
N VAL A 886 -8.57 -34.73 -2.19
CA VAL A 886 -7.41 -35.58 -2.49
C VAL A 886 -7.77 -37.07 -2.45
N LEU A 887 -8.62 -37.49 -1.50
CA LEU A 887 -9.13 -38.87 -1.42
C LEU A 887 -10.01 -39.21 -2.64
N ASP A 888 -10.95 -38.36 -3.03
CA ASP A 888 -11.80 -38.55 -4.21
C ASP A 888 -10.96 -38.69 -5.48
N ALA A 889 -9.94 -37.84 -5.66
CA ALA A 889 -9.03 -37.90 -6.81
C ALA A 889 -8.18 -39.19 -6.84
N LEU A 890 -7.75 -39.69 -5.68
CA LEU A 890 -7.01 -40.95 -5.58
C LEU A 890 -7.92 -42.18 -5.81
N GLN A 891 -9.15 -42.16 -5.31
CA GLN A 891 -10.14 -43.22 -5.58
C GLN A 891 -10.58 -43.23 -7.05
N ALA A 892 -10.58 -42.07 -7.72
CA ALA A 892 -10.75 -41.95 -9.17
C ALA A 892 -9.50 -42.37 -9.99
N GLY A 893 -8.46 -42.92 -9.36
CA GLY A 893 -7.29 -43.51 -10.04
C GLY A 893 -6.22 -42.51 -10.49
N ALA A 894 -6.23 -41.25 -10.03
CA ALA A 894 -5.23 -40.26 -10.41
C ALA A 894 -3.85 -40.56 -9.77
N THR A 895 -2.90 -41.03 -10.58
CA THR A 895 -1.54 -41.40 -10.12
C THR A 895 -0.62 -40.21 -9.77
N ARG A 896 -1.06 -38.96 -9.99
CA ARG A 896 -0.35 -37.76 -9.54
C ARG A 896 -1.25 -36.53 -9.47
N VAL A 897 -1.13 -35.74 -8.40
CA VAL A 897 -1.78 -34.42 -8.26
C VAL A 897 -0.68 -33.35 -8.14
N VAL A 898 -0.81 -32.24 -8.87
CA VAL A 898 0.18 -31.14 -8.89
C VAL A 898 -0.55 -29.78 -8.95
N PRO A 899 -0.25 -28.81 -8.07
CA PRO A 899 -0.84 -27.47 -8.13
C PRO A 899 -0.29 -26.67 -9.32
N ARG A 900 -1.17 -25.99 -10.07
CA ARG A 900 -0.78 -25.19 -11.25
C ARG A 900 0.04 -23.94 -10.87
N ARG A 901 1.34 -23.98 -11.15
CA ARG A 901 2.06 -22.81 -11.70
C ARG A 901 2.04 -22.92 -13.22
N CYS A 902 1.72 -21.83 -13.92
CA CYS A 902 1.84 -21.76 -15.38
C CYS A 902 2.98 -20.81 -15.78
N LEU A 903 4.12 -21.42 -16.08
CA LEU A 903 5.18 -20.85 -16.92
C LEU A 903 5.78 -22.05 -17.67
N ILE A 904 5.54 -22.12 -18.98
CA ILE A 904 6.09 -23.16 -19.84
C ILE A 904 6.99 -22.49 -20.87
N LEU A 905 8.29 -22.73 -20.73
CA LEU A 905 9.25 -22.61 -21.82
C LEU A 905 9.52 -24.03 -22.33
N ASN A 906 9.39 -24.24 -23.64
CA ASN A 906 9.70 -25.52 -24.27
C ASN A 906 11.16 -25.52 -24.75
N THR A 907 12.00 -26.38 -24.16
CA THR A 907 13.16 -26.96 -24.84
C THR A 907 13.29 -28.43 -24.44
N PRO A 908 13.50 -29.37 -25.40
CA PRO A 908 13.66 -30.78 -25.08
C PRO A 908 15.14 -31.16 -24.98
N GLN A 909 15.54 -31.78 -23.86
CA GLN A 909 16.53 -32.88 -23.87
C GLN A 909 16.59 -33.58 -22.50
N GLU A 910 17.03 -34.83 -22.53
CA GLU A 910 17.29 -35.64 -21.34
C GLU A 910 18.57 -35.17 -20.64
N HIS A 911 18.70 -35.37 -19.31
CA HIS A 911 19.76 -36.23 -18.75
C HIS A 911 19.69 -36.41 -17.23
N ARG A 912 20.56 -37.30 -16.74
CA ARG A 912 20.54 -37.97 -15.43
C ARG A 912 20.89 -37.04 -14.26
N VAL A 913 20.30 -37.33 -13.10
CA VAL A 913 20.68 -36.74 -11.81
C VAL A 913 22.06 -37.25 -11.37
N HIS A 914 22.97 -36.34 -11.02
CA HIS A 914 24.13 -36.63 -10.18
C HIS A 914 24.29 -35.56 -9.10
N MET A 915 24.27 -35.97 -7.83
CA MET A 915 24.68 -35.13 -6.70
C MET A 915 26.20 -35.00 -6.68
N ARG A 916 26.73 -33.83 -6.27
CA ARG A 916 28.06 -33.69 -5.66
C ARG A 916 28.13 -32.47 -4.75
N MET A 917 28.86 -32.61 -3.65
CA MET A 917 29.16 -31.54 -2.68
C MET A 917 30.42 -30.75 -3.11
N PRO A 918 30.63 -29.52 -2.60
CA PRO A 918 31.67 -28.61 -3.09
C PRO A 918 33.04 -28.86 -2.44
N TRP A 919 34.12 -28.58 -3.18
CA TRP A 919 35.47 -28.31 -2.68
C TRP A 919 36.16 -27.23 -3.51
N GLY A 920 37.25 -26.67 -2.97
CA GLY A 920 37.87 -25.41 -3.37
C GLY A 920 38.78 -25.42 -4.63
N PRO A 921 39.56 -24.34 -4.84
CA PRO A 921 40.02 -23.93 -6.17
C PRO A 921 41.47 -24.27 -6.49
N GLU A 922 41.79 -24.47 -7.79
CA GLU A 922 43.02 -23.93 -8.40
C GLU A 922 43.02 -23.98 -9.94
N ARG A 923 43.88 -23.14 -10.54
CA ARG A 923 44.44 -23.17 -11.92
C ARG A 923 43.60 -22.66 -13.10
N THR A 924 44.36 -22.11 -14.05
CA THR A 924 43.97 -21.37 -15.26
C THR A 924 44.53 -22.11 -16.51
N PRO A 925 44.56 -21.52 -17.73
CA PRO A 925 43.43 -21.59 -18.65
C PRO A 925 43.79 -22.24 -20.01
N THR A 926 42.81 -22.75 -20.74
CA THR A 926 43.02 -23.23 -22.12
C THR A 926 41.95 -22.68 -23.08
N ILE A 927 42.38 -22.31 -24.28
CA ILE A 927 41.63 -21.60 -25.32
C ILE A 927 41.28 -22.58 -26.45
N LEU A 928 40.02 -22.63 -26.89
CA LEU A 928 39.53 -22.78 -28.29
C LEU A 928 38.09 -23.30 -28.37
N GLY A 929 37.40 -22.98 -29.47
CA GLY A 929 36.21 -23.69 -29.93
C GLY A 929 34.95 -22.82 -30.10
N HIS A 930 34.73 -22.29 -31.30
CA HIS A 930 33.38 -21.94 -31.75
C HIS A 930 32.59 -23.22 -32.01
N PHE A 931 31.33 -23.27 -31.60
CA PHE A 931 30.17 -23.53 -32.47
C PHE A 931 28.89 -22.97 -31.83
#